data_AF-A0A793I3K9-F1
#
_entry.id   AF-A0A793I3K9-F1
#
_cell.length_a   1.000
_cell.length_b   1.000
_cell.length_c   1.000
_cell.angle_alpha   90.00
_cell.angle_beta   90.00
_cell.angle_gamma   90.00
#
_symmetry.space_group_name_H-M   'P 1'
#
loop_
_entity.id
_entity.type
_entity.pdbx_description
1 polymer ?
#
loop_
_entity_poly.entity_id
_entity_poly.type
_entity_poly.pdbx_seq_one_letter_code
_entity_poly.pdbx_strand_id
1 'polypeptide(L)'
;LSIDAASRTLTLDREVTLPETGTPTVNLINGSGKPVSVAITAHPAPDRIQVSTLPDGVETYGVWGLSLPSLRRRLFRCVSIRENTDGTFAITAVQHVPEKEAIVDNGASFEPLSGSLNSVIPPAVQHLTVEVSAADGQYLAQAKWDTPRVVKGVRFSLRLTSGKGTDARLVTTAITADTEHRFSGLPLGEYTLTVRAINSYGQQGEPATTTFRIAAPAAPSRIELTPGYFQITATPHLAVYDPTVQFEFWFSEKRIADIRQVETAARYLGSALYWIAASINIKPGHDYYFYIRSVNTVGKSAFVEAVGRASDDAEGYLDFFKGEIGKTHLAQELWTQIDNGQLAPDLAEIRTSITNVSNEITQTVNKKLENQSAAIQQIQKVQVDTNNNLNSMWAVKLQQMQDGRLYIAGIGAGIENTPAGMQSQVLLAADRIAMINPANGNTKPMFVGQGDQIFMNEVFLKYLTAPTITSGGNPPAFSLTPDGRLTAKNADISGNVNANSGTLNNVTINENCRVLGKLSANQIEGDLVKTVGKAFPRDSRAPERWPSGTITVRVYDDQPFDRQIVIPAVAFSGAKHEKEHTDIYSSCRLIVRKNGAEIYNRTALDNTLIYSGVIDMPAGHGHMTLEFSVSAWLVNNWYPTASISDLLVVVMKKATAGITIS
;
A
#
# COMPACT_ATOMS: atom_id res chain seq x y z
N LEU A 1 46.90 12.49 -41.38
CA LEU A 1 46.60 11.96 -42.73
C LEU A 1 47.25 12.85 -43.79
N SER A 2 48.12 12.30 -44.65
CA SER A 2 48.57 12.96 -45.88
C SER A 2 48.21 12.12 -47.10
N ILE A 3 48.08 12.76 -48.26
CA ILE A 3 47.48 12.16 -49.46
C ILE A 3 48.44 12.33 -50.65
N ASP A 4 48.80 11.21 -51.27
CA ASP A 4 49.39 11.20 -52.60
C ASP A 4 48.32 10.75 -53.60
N ALA A 5 47.77 11.72 -54.33
CA ALA A 5 46.69 11.50 -55.27
C ALA A 5 47.12 10.67 -56.49
N ALA A 6 48.39 10.75 -56.90
CA ALA A 6 48.89 10.06 -58.09
C ALA A 6 49.00 8.55 -57.83
N SER A 7 49.46 8.16 -56.64
CA SER A 7 49.60 6.75 -56.24
C SER A 7 48.42 6.21 -55.44
N ARG A 8 47.41 7.04 -55.14
CA ARG A 8 46.28 6.75 -54.24
C ARG A 8 46.75 6.23 -52.88
N THR A 9 47.88 6.76 -52.41
CA THR A 9 48.49 6.37 -51.14
C THR A 9 48.10 7.37 -50.07
N LEU A 10 47.62 6.87 -48.94
CA LEU A 10 47.34 7.62 -47.73
C LEU A 10 48.42 7.31 -46.70
N THR A 11 49.07 8.36 -46.17
CA THR A 11 49.95 8.24 -45.00
C THR A 11 49.15 8.61 -43.76
N LEU A 12 49.01 7.66 -42.86
CA LEU A 12 48.21 7.76 -41.64
C LEU A 12 49.01 8.47 -40.54
N ASP A 13 48.32 9.01 -39.53
CA ASP A 13 48.96 9.62 -38.36
C ASP A 13 49.53 8.59 -37.36
N ARG A 14 49.35 7.29 -37.65
CA ARG A 14 49.84 6.17 -36.83
C ARG A 14 49.99 4.91 -37.68
N GLU A 15 50.80 3.98 -37.20
CA GLU A 15 50.92 2.65 -37.79
C GLU A 15 49.62 1.85 -37.65
N VAL A 16 49.34 1.00 -38.64
CA VAL A 16 48.18 0.10 -38.66
C VAL A 16 48.61 -1.30 -39.08
N THR A 17 47.89 -2.32 -38.61
CA THR A 17 48.07 -3.71 -39.03
C THR A 17 46.81 -4.17 -39.76
N LEU A 18 46.97 -4.73 -40.97
CA LEU A 18 45.86 -5.30 -41.73
C LEU A 18 45.81 -6.83 -41.57
N PRO A 19 44.61 -7.44 -41.53
CA PRO A 19 44.47 -8.89 -41.42
C PRO A 19 44.86 -9.59 -42.72
N GLU A 20 45.42 -10.80 -42.60
CA GLU A 20 45.83 -11.63 -43.76
C GLU A 20 44.63 -12.14 -44.59
N THR A 21 43.41 -12.11 -44.03
CA THR A 21 42.19 -12.61 -44.68
C THR A 21 41.02 -11.61 -44.56
N GLY A 22 40.25 -11.49 -45.65
CA GLY A 22 39.11 -10.59 -45.80
C GLY A 22 39.50 -9.23 -46.38
N THR A 23 38.52 -8.43 -46.82
CA THR A 23 38.79 -7.16 -47.53
C THR A 23 38.73 -5.97 -46.55
N PRO A 24 39.86 -5.42 -46.07
CA PRO A 24 39.84 -4.25 -45.21
C PRO A 24 39.43 -3.00 -45.99
N THR A 25 38.73 -2.09 -45.30
CA THR A 25 38.31 -0.80 -45.86
C THR A 25 38.73 0.33 -44.94
N VAL A 26 38.95 1.51 -45.51
CA VAL A 26 39.16 2.76 -44.78
C VAL A 26 37.98 3.68 -44.99
N ASN A 27 37.47 4.24 -43.89
CA ASN A 27 36.44 5.27 -43.88
C ASN A 27 37.12 6.63 -43.92
N LEU A 28 36.75 7.47 -44.88
CA LEU A 28 37.26 8.83 -45.07
C LEU A 28 36.07 9.80 -45.07
N ILE A 29 36.28 11.04 -44.63
CA ILE A 29 35.27 12.10 -44.76
C ILE A 29 35.47 12.80 -46.11
N ASN A 30 34.45 12.80 -46.96
CA ASN A 30 34.49 13.49 -48.26
C ASN A 30 34.23 15.01 -48.09
N GLY A 31 34.32 15.77 -49.18
CA GLY A 31 34.14 17.24 -49.16
C GLY A 31 32.75 17.73 -48.72
N SER A 32 31.76 16.82 -48.58
CA SER A 32 30.42 17.12 -48.05
C SER A 32 30.24 16.78 -46.57
N GLY A 33 31.32 16.37 -45.88
CA GLY A 33 31.27 15.96 -44.48
C GLY A 33 30.68 14.57 -44.22
N LYS A 34 30.50 13.75 -45.28
CA LYS A 34 29.94 12.40 -45.15
C LYS A 34 31.04 11.33 -45.13
N PRO A 35 30.91 10.28 -44.29
CA PRO A 35 31.83 9.15 -44.31
C PRO A 35 31.63 8.31 -45.56
N VAL A 36 32.74 7.98 -46.22
CA VAL A 36 32.81 7.11 -47.40
C VAL A 36 33.81 5.99 -47.13
N SER A 37 33.36 4.74 -47.27
CA SER A 37 34.20 3.55 -47.11
C SER A 37 34.85 3.18 -48.44
N VAL A 38 36.17 2.96 -48.44
CA VAL A 38 36.95 2.59 -49.62
C VAL A 38 37.81 1.36 -49.32
N ALA A 39 37.88 0.42 -50.27
CA ALA A 39 38.71 -0.77 -50.11
C ALA A 39 40.21 -0.43 -50.13
N ILE A 40 40.98 -1.04 -49.22
CA ILE A 40 42.44 -0.95 -49.18
C ILE A 40 43.00 -2.02 -50.12
N THR A 41 43.84 -1.60 -51.06
CA THR A 41 44.42 -2.45 -52.10
C THR A 41 45.85 -2.88 -51.81
N ALA A 42 46.60 -2.11 -51.01
CA ALA A 42 47.94 -2.47 -50.55
C ALA A 42 48.30 -1.77 -49.22
N HIS A 43 49.29 -2.31 -48.51
CA HIS A 43 49.85 -1.77 -47.26
C HIS A 43 51.38 -1.68 -47.39
N PRO A 44 51.89 -0.72 -48.16
CA PRO A 44 53.32 -0.65 -48.51
C PRO A 44 54.26 -0.33 -47.34
N ALA A 45 53.76 0.24 -46.25
CA ALA A 45 54.51 0.51 -45.02
C ALA A 45 53.56 0.53 -43.82
N PRO A 46 54.06 0.36 -42.57
CA PRO A 46 53.21 0.31 -41.37
C PRO A 46 52.21 1.46 -41.26
N ASP A 47 52.58 2.67 -41.70
CA ASP A 47 51.79 3.90 -41.68
C ASP A 47 51.16 4.28 -43.04
N ARG A 48 51.32 3.46 -44.09
CA ARG A 48 50.85 3.80 -45.45
C ARG A 48 49.94 2.75 -46.05
N ILE A 49 48.79 3.19 -46.53
CA ILE A 49 47.81 2.33 -47.23
C ILE A 49 47.55 2.86 -48.64
N GLN A 50 47.33 1.96 -49.59
CA GLN A 50 46.80 2.31 -50.92
C GLN A 50 45.32 1.97 -50.98
N VAL A 51 44.54 2.87 -51.58
CA VAL A 51 43.09 2.72 -51.67
C VAL A 51 42.63 2.58 -53.11
N SER A 52 41.53 1.86 -53.30
CA SER A 52 40.94 1.62 -54.62
C SER A 52 40.55 2.92 -55.33
N THR A 53 40.01 3.91 -54.61
CA THR A 53 39.62 5.23 -55.11
C THR A 53 39.79 6.31 -54.05
N LEU A 54 40.24 7.51 -54.40
CA LEU A 54 40.19 8.66 -53.48
C LEU A 54 38.83 9.36 -53.64
N PRO A 55 37.99 9.45 -52.58
CA PRO A 55 36.74 10.20 -52.65
C PRO A 55 36.99 11.69 -52.87
N ASP A 56 36.08 12.35 -53.58
CA ASP A 56 36.19 13.78 -53.87
C ASP A 56 36.14 14.63 -52.59
N GLY A 57 37.09 15.56 -52.47
CA GLY A 57 37.18 16.50 -51.35
C GLY A 57 37.70 15.91 -50.03
N VAL A 58 38.39 14.76 -50.06
CA VAL A 58 39.20 14.31 -48.91
C VAL A 58 40.42 15.22 -48.77
N GLU A 59 40.59 15.81 -47.60
CA GLU A 59 41.69 16.74 -47.33
C GLU A 59 42.79 16.14 -46.45
N THR A 60 43.99 16.67 -46.61
CA THR A 60 45.12 16.47 -45.68
C THR A 60 44.66 16.87 -44.26
N TYR A 61 45.08 16.11 -43.25
CA TYR A 61 44.59 16.22 -41.86
C TYR A 61 43.13 15.81 -41.61
N GLY A 62 42.46 15.24 -42.62
CA GLY A 62 41.12 14.67 -42.46
C GLY A 62 41.07 13.47 -41.50
N VAL A 63 39.88 13.26 -40.91
CA VAL A 63 39.58 12.13 -40.03
C VAL A 63 39.41 10.87 -40.87
N TRP A 64 40.04 9.79 -40.43
CA TRP A 64 39.93 8.47 -41.06
C TRP A 64 39.65 7.39 -40.00
N GLY A 65 39.07 6.27 -40.43
CA GLY A 65 38.82 5.12 -39.57
C GLY A 65 39.00 3.81 -40.31
N LEU A 66 39.68 2.84 -39.71
CA LEU A 66 39.90 1.53 -40.31
C LEU A 66 38.75 0.58 -39.98
N SER A 67 38.19 -0.09 -40.99
CA SER A 67 37.19 -1.13 -40.82
C SER A 67 37.75 -2.46 -41.35
N LEU A 68 37.93 -3.40 -40.43
CA LEU A 68 38.52 -4.70 -40.68
C LEU A 68 37.43 -5.78 -40.56
N PRO A 69 37.49 -6.87 -41.36
CA PRO A 69 36.58 -8.00 -41.24
C PRO A 69 36.58 -8.67 -39.86
N SER A 70 37.70 -8.59 -39.13
CA SER A 70 37.86 -9.12 -37.77
C SER A 70 37.30 -8.19 -36.68
N LEU A 71 36.96 -6.94 -37.00
CA LEU A 71 36.37 -6.01 -36.05
C LEU A 71 34.91 -6.39 -35.82
N ARG A 72 34.63 -7.01 -34.67
CA ARG A 72 33.26 -7.16 -34.20
C ARG A 72 32.71 -5.78 -33.81
N ARG A 73 31.47 -5.50 -34.23
CA ARG A 73 30.73 -4.30 -33.79
C ARG A 73 30.55 -4.39 -32.28
N ARG A 74 31.38 -3.65 -31.53
CA ARG A 74 31.25 -3.49 -30.09
C ARG A 74 30.57 -2.16 -29.83
N LEU A 75 29.40 -2.21 -29.20
CA LEU A 75 28.72 -1.01 -28.74
C LEU A 75 29.37 -0.60 -27.43
N PHE A 76 29.73 0.66 -27.31
CA PHE A 76 30.27 1.23 -26.09
C PHE A 76 29.36 2.37 -25.65
N ARG A 77 29.08 2.45 -24.36
CA ARG A 77 28.42 3.63 -23.79
C ARG A 77 29.50 4.57 -23.30
N CYS A 78 29.55 5.77 -23.89
CA CYS A 78 30.43 6.83 -23.40
C CYS A 78 29.99 7.22 -21.99
N VAL A 79 30.90 7.10 -21.02
CA VAL A 79 30.67 7.45 -19.62
C VAL A 79 31.16 8.86 -19.34
N SER A 80 32.31 9.24 -19.91
CA SER A 80 32.84 10.59 -19.79
C SER A 80 33.78 10.92 -20.94
N ILE A 81 33.83 12.21 -21.27
CA ILE A 81 34.82 12.78 -22.17
C ILE A 81 35.54 13.86 -21.36
N ARG A 82 36.87 13.75 -21.24
CA ARG A 82 37.72 14.75 -20.60
C ARG A 82 38.70 15.29 -21.62
N GLU A 83 38.83 16.61 -21.66
CA GLU A 83 39.90 17.28 -22.40
C GLU A 83 41.18 17.26 -21.57
N ASN A 84 42.26 16.77 -22.16
CA ASN A 84 43.59 16.76 -21.58
C ASN A 84 44.31 18.07 -21.91
N THR A 85 45.31 18.41 -21.10
CA THR A 85 46.11 19.63 -21.24
C THR A 85 46.92 19.74 -22.54
N ASP A 86 47.06 18.64 -23.30
CA ASP A 86 47.74 18.59 -24.59
C ASP A 86 46.79 18.78 -25.79
N GLY A 87 45.51 19.11 -25.53
CA GLY A 87 44.48 19.30 -26.55
C GLY A 87 43.87 17.99 -27.09
N THR A 88 44.19 16.85 -26.47
CA THR A 88 43.55 15.56 -26.80
C THR A 88 42.34 15.29 -25.92
N PHE A 89 41.39 14.49 -26.39
CA PHE A 89 40.24 14.05 -25.61
C PHE A 89 40.40 12.61 -25.16
N ALA A 90 40.30 12.37 -23.85
CA ALA A 90 40.19 11.05 -23.26
C ALA A 90 38.72 10.64 -23.12
N ILE A 91 38.33 9.54 -23.75
CA ILE A 91 36.97 8.98 -23.68
C ILE A 91 37.01 7.76 -22.78
N THR A 92 36.25 7.79 -21.68
CA THR A 92 35.99 6.60 -20.86
C THR A 92 34.68 5.99 -21.32
N ALA A 93 34.69 4.73 -21.76
CA ALA A 93 33.49 4.06 -22.23
C ALA A 93 33.42 2.63 -21.70
N VAL A 94 32.20 2.18 -21.39
CA VAL A 94 31.94 0.80 -20.93
C VAL A 94 31.47 -0.01 -22.12
N GLN A 95 32.08 -1.19 -22.31
CA GLN A 95 31.70 -2.12 -23.35
C GLN A 95 30.32 -2.72 -23.05
N HIS A 96 29.40 -2.60 -24.00
CA HIS A 96 28.13 -3.32 -23.96
C HIS A 96 28.37 -4.79 -24.36
N VAL A 97 28.02 -5.71 -23.47
CA VAL A 97 28.18 -7.17 -23.65
C VAL A 97 26.81 -7.83 -23.51
N PRO A 98 26.08 -8.07 -24.61
CA PRO A 98 24.72 -8.61 -24.59
C PRO A 98 24.63 -10.00 -23.93
N GLU A 99 25.69 -10.80 -24.02
CA GLU A 99 25.68 -12.17 -23.48
C GLU A 99 25.64 -12.23 -21.94
N LYS A 100 25.98 -11.13 -21.24
CA LYS A 100 25.88 -11.04 -19.78
C LYS A 100 24.48 -10.68 -19.28
N GLU A 101 23.60 -10.20 -20.15
CA GLU A 101 22.23 -9.80 -19.82
C GLU A 101 21.43 -11.03 -19.32
N ALA A 102 21.54 -12.17 -20.00
CA ALA A 102 20.85 -13.41 -19.62
C ALA A 102 21.32 -14.06 -18.30
N ILE A 103 22.56 -13.77 -17.84
CA ILE A 103 23.15 -14.38 -16.64
C ILE A 103 22.94 -13.49 -15.41
N VAL A 104 23.00 -12.17 -15.58
CA VAL A 104 22.75 -11.20 -14.51
C VAL A 104 21.26 -11.14 -14.16
N ASP A 105 20.37 -11.35 -15.14
CA ASP A 105 18.93 -11.19 -14.95
C ASP A 105 18.20 -12.41 -14.41
N ASN A 106 18.83 -13.55 -14.13
CA ASN A 106 18.32 -14.74 -13.39
C ASN A 106 16.79 -14.84 -13.12
N GLY A 107 15.93 -14.68 -14.14
CA GLY A 107 14.46 -14.58 -14.00
C GLY A 107 13.89 -13.32 -13.31
N ALA A 108 14.71 -12.35 -12.90
CA ALA A 108 14.32 -11.04 -12.39
C ALA A 108 14.03 -10.07 -13.55
N SER A 109 12.74 -9.93 -13.89
CA SER A 109 12.27 -8.79 -14.69
C SER A 109 12.18 -7.55 -13.82
N PHE A 110 12.84 -6.47 -14.20
CA PHE A 110 12.44 -5.15 -13.72
C PHE A 110 11.11 -4.79 -14.39
N GLU A 111 10.04 -4.66 -13.60
CA GLU A 111 8.87 -3.85 -14.02
C GLU A 111 9.42 -2.48 -14.46
N PRO A 112 9.23 -2.06 -15.72
CA PRO A 112 9.81 -0.82 -16.19
C PRO A 112 9.24 0.33 -15.36
N LEU A 113 10.08 0.99 -14.56
CA LEU A 113 9.72 2.27 -13.98
C LEU A 113 9.45 3.25 -15.13
N SER A 114 8.17 3.61 -15.21
CA SER A 114 7.53 4.58 -16.08
C SER A 114 8.42 5.76 -16.43
N GLY A 115 8.99 5.75 -17.64
CA GLY A 115 9.90 6.78 -18.10
C GLY A 115 9.98 6.91 -19.62
N SER A 116 9.00 6.43 -20.38
CA SER A 116 8.67 7.04 -21.68
C SER A 116 7.16 6.90 -21.91
N LEU A 117 6.60 7.95 -22.49
CA LEU A 117 5.20 8.37 -22.47
C LEU A 117 4.21 7.47 -23.25
N ASN A 118 4.55 6.22 -23.53
CA ASN A 118 3.74 5.31 -24.33
C ASN A 118 3.83 3.88 -23.77
N SER A 119 2.93 3.52 -22.85
CA SER A 119 2.75 2.12 -22.46
C SER A 119 2.32 1.30 -23.68
N VAL A 120 3.00 0.18 -23.93
CA VAL A 120 2.62 -0.79 -24.98
C VAL A 120 1.38 -1.60 -24.57
N ILE A 121 1.03 -1.61 -23.28
CA ILE A 121 -0.17 -2.27 -22.79
C ILE A 121 -1.25 -1.19 -22.59
N PRO A 122 -2.36 -1.22 -23.34
CA PRO A 122 -3.48 -0.30 -23.12
C PRO A 122 -4.05 -0.50 -21.70
N PRO A 123 -4.35 0.58 -20.96
CA PRO A 123 -4.87 0.46 -19.60
C PRO A 123 -6.22 -0.26 -19.58
N ALA A 124 -6.51 -0.96 -18.50
CA ALA A 124 -7.84 -1.54 -18.29
C ALA A 124 -8.88 -0.43 -18.13
N VAL A 125 -10.03 -0.59 -18.79
CA VAL A 125 -11.21 0.26 -18.58
C VAL A 125 -11.97 -0.31 -17.38
N GLN A 126 -12.19 0.51 -16.36
CA GLN A 126 -12.86 0.14 -15.11
C GLN A 126 -14.08 1.04 -14.86
N HIS A 127 -15.01 0.58 -14.02
CA HIS A 127 -16.22 1.32 -13.64
C HIS A 127 -17.01 1.92 -14.81
N LEU A 128 -17.08 1.20 -15.94
CA LEU A 128 -17.86 1.64 -17.09
C LEU A 128 -19.35 1.72 -16.71
N THR A 129 -19.86 2.93 -16.59
CA THR A 129 -21.26 3.23 -16.28
C THR A 129 -21.89 4.01 -17.43
N VAL A 130 -23.21 3.88 -17.58
CA VAL A 130 -24.01 4.64 -18.55
C VAL A 130 -25.23 5.21 -17.84
N GLU A 131 -25.39 6.51 -17.93
CA GLU A 131 -26.59 7.22 -17.47
C GLU A 131 -27.44 7.63 -18.65
N VAL A 132 -28.74 7.31 -18.58
CA VAL A 132 -29.72 7.66 -19.62
C VAL A 132 -30.50 8.89 -19.17
N SER A 133 -30.56 9.89 -20.04
CA SER A 133 -31.38 11.09 -19.84
C SER A 133 -32.18 11.42 -21.10
N ALA A 134 -33.17 12.29 -20.95
CA ALA A 134 -33.97 12.80 -22.05
C ALA A 134 -33.81 14.33 -22.10
N ALA A 135 -33.45 14.87 -23.27
CA ALA A 135 -33.36 16.30 -23.52
C ALA A 135 -33.85 16.58 -24.95
N ASP A 136 -34.62 17.66 -25.13
CA ASP A 136 -35.09 18.13 -26.45
C ASP A 136 -35.79 17.05 -27.30
N GLY A 137 -36.54 16.15 -26.65
CA GLY A 137 -37.26 15.05 -27.33
C GLY A 137 -36.37 13.90 -27.82
N GLN A 138 -35.08 13.88 -27.44
CA GLN A 138 -34.15 12.81 -27.75
C GLN A 138 -33.61 12.14 -26.48
N TYR A 139 -33.30 10.85 -26.59
CA TYR A 139 -32.62 10.14 -25.51
C TYR A 139 -31.10 10.23 -25.67
N LEU A 140 -30.46 10.54 -24.55
CA LEU A 140 -29.03 10.66 -24.41
C LEU A 140 -28.54 9.50 -23.55
N ALA A 141 -27.36 8.97 -23.87
CA ALA A 141 -26.63 8.05 -23.01
C ALA A 141 -25.24 8.62 -22.73
N GLN A 142 -25.00 9.01 -21.50
CA GLN A 142 -23.70 9.49 -21.03
C GLN A 142 -22.93 8.30 -20.48
N ALA A 143 -21.90 7.87 -21.20
CA ALA A 143 -20.97 6.86 -20.73
C ALA A 143 -19.80 7.49 -19.97
N LYS A 144 -19.42 6.91 -18.84
CA LYS A 144 -18.25 7.30 -18.04
C LYS A 144 -17.47 6.07 -17.61
N TRP A 145 -16.16 6.17 -17.53
CA TRP A 145 -15.29 5.09 -17.07
C TRP A 145 -14.02 5.64 -16.45
N ASP A 146 -13.28 4.78 -15.76
CA ASP A 146 -11.98 5.10 -15.18
C ASP A 146 -10.88 4.23 -15.78
N THR A 147 -9.65 4.67 -15.59
CA THR A 147 -8.45 3.84 -15.82
C THR A 147 -7.58 3.86 -14.57
N PRO A 148 -7.03 2.72 -14.13
CA PRO A 148 -6.26 2.62 -12.89
C PRO A 148 -4.98 3.48 -12.87
N ARG A 149 -4.52 3.96 -14.03
CA ARG A 149 -3.42 4.93 -14.17
C ARG A 149 -3.70 5.90 -15.31
N VAL A 150 -3.32 7.16 -15.16
CA VAL A 150 -3.37 8.17 -16.23
C VAL A 150 -2.23 7.93 -17.21
N VAL A 151 -2.53 7.36 -18.38
CA VAL A 151 -1.54 7.09 -19.44
C VAL A 151 -1.69 8.14 -20.54
N LYS A 152 -0.66 8.96 -20.75
CA LYS A 152 -0.66 9.93 -21.87
C LYS A 152 -0.67 9.18 -23.21
N GLY A 153 -1.43 9.71 -24.18
CA GLY A 153 -1.51 9.15 -25.53
C GLY A 153 -2.49 7.97 -25.69
N VAL A 154 -3.26 7.61 -24.66
CA VAL A 154 -4.35 6.64 -24.78
C VAL A 154 -5.60 7.30 -25.33
N ARG A 155 -6.27 6.60 -26.24
CA ARG A 155 -7.63 6.91 -26.73
C ARG A 155 -8.54 5.75 -26.40
N PHE A 156 -9.85 5.96 -26.45
CA PHE A 156 -10.84 4.94 -26.18
C PHE A 156 -11.68 4.72 -27.43
N SER A 157 -11.77 3.47 -27.88
CA SER A 157 -12.72 3.05 -28.92
C SER A 157 -14.01 2.61 -28.24
N LEU A 158 -15.10 3.26 -28.59
CA LEU A 158 -16.44 2.93 -28.14
C LEU A 158 -17.20 2.29 -29.29
N ARG A 159 -17.87 1.19 -29.01
CA ARG A 159 -18.77 0.50 -29.92
C ARG A 159 -20.13 0.33 -29.24
N LEU A 160 -21.14 1.04 -29.76
CA LEU A 160 -22.50 0.94 -29.28
C LEU A 160 -23.31 0.06 -30.25
N THR A 161 -23.93 -0.98 -29.71
CA THR A 161 -24.78 -1.91 -30.46
C THR A 161 -26.18 -1.96 -29.85
N SER A 162 -27.20 -2.15 -30.68
CA SER A 162 -28.60 -2.30 -30.28
C SER A 162 -29.06 -3.74 -30.50
N GLY A 163 -29.81 -4.30 -29.56
CA GLY A 163 -30.28 -5.69 -29.60
C GLY A 163 -29.41 -6.65 -28.79
N LYS A 164 -29.78 -7.93 -28.78
CA LYS A 164 -29.12 -9.00 -28.00
C LYS A 164 -28.58 -10.10 -28.91
N GLY A 165 -27.46 -10.70 -28.52
CA GLY A 165 -26.91 -11.89 -29.16
C GLY A 165 -26.57 -11.69 -30.64
N THR A 166 -27.01 -12.61 -31.50
CA THR A 166 -26.73 -12.63 -32.94
C THR A 166 -27.47 -11.55 -33.73
N ASP A 167 -28.52 -10.95 -33.16
CA ASP A 167 -29.32 -9.90 -33.79
C ASP A 167 -28.82 -8.48 -33.46
N ALA A 168 -27.65 -8.37 -32.81
CA ALA A 168 -27.08 -7.09 -32.41
C ALA A 168 -26.64 -6.26 -33.64
N ARG A 169 -27.28 -5.12 -33.86
CA ARG A 169 -26.94 -4.16 -34.92
C ARG A 169 -26.00 -3.09 -34.38
N LEU A 170 -24.97 -2.74 -35.15
CA LEU A 170 -24.12 -1.60 -34.83
C LEU A 170 -24.91 -0.29 -34.95
N VAL A 171 -24.94 0.49 -33.86
CA VAL A 171 -25.58 1.81 -33.82
C VAL A 171 -24.57 2.87 -34.20
N THR A 172 -23.43 2.90 -33.48
CA THR A 172 -22.35 3.85 -33.75
C THR A 172 -21.03 3.38 -33.15
N THR A 173 -19.94 3.96 -33.64
CA THR A 173 -18.60 3.85 -33.06
C THR A 173 -18.01 5.23 -32.86
N ALA A 174 -17.29 5.43 -31.76
CA ALA A 174 -16.60 6.68 -31.48
C ALA A 174 -15.18 6.42 -30.99
N ILE A 175 -14.29 7.39 -31.23
CA ILE A 175 -12.96 7.42 -30.62
C ILE A 175 -12.84 8.73 -29.85
N THR A 176 -12.48 8.66 -28.57
CA THR A 176 -12.27 9.85 -27.72
C THR A 176 -10.97 9.73 -26.93
N ALA A 177 -10.39 10.85 -26.53
CA ALA A 177 -9.29 10.89 -25.58
C ALA A 177 -9.79 11.05 -24.13
N ASP A 178 -11.04 11.46 -23.96
CA ASP A 178 -11.68 11.67 -22.67
C ASP A 178 -12.16 10.34 -22.07
N THR A 179 -12.37 10.31 -20.75
CA THR A 179 -12.92 9.16 -20.03
C THR A 179 -14.45 9.19 -19.93
N GLU A 180 -15.08 9.99 -20.79
CA GLU A 180 -16.53 10.06 -20.94
C GLU A 180 -16.92 10.27 -22.41
N HIS A 181 -18.12 9.84 -22.77
CA HIS A 181 -18.68 10.08 -24.10
C HIS A 181 -20.20 10.12 -24.07
N ARG A 182 -20.77 11.07 -24.81
CA ARG A 182 -22.21 11.26 -24.92
C ARG A 182 -22.73 10.76 -26.25
N PHE A 183 -23.61 9.77 -26.20
CA PHE A 183 -24.42 9.36 -27.34
C PHE A 183 -25.75 10.13 -27.34
N SER A 184 -26.20 10.58 -28.51
CA SER A 184 -27.44 11.35 -28.68
C SER A 184 -28.30 10.78 -29.79
N GLY A 185 -29.59 11.12 -29.80
CA GLY A 185 -30.54 10.64 -30.80
C GLY A 185 -30.77 9.13 -30.74
N LEU A 186 -30.62 8.50 -29.57
CA LEU A 186 -30.80 7.07 -29.42
C LEU A 186 -32.29 6.70 -29.43
N PRO A 187 -32.75 5.75 -30.26
CA PRO A 187 -34.12 5.27 -30.22
C PRO A 187 -34.40 4.42 -28.96
N LEU A 188 -35.66 4.05 -28.74
CA LEU A 188 -36.00 3.08 -27.71
C LEU A 188 -35.40 1.71 -28.04
N GLY A 189 -34.80 1.04 -27.07
CA GLY A 189 -34.15 -0.25 -27.28
C GLY A 189 -33.24 -0.69 -26.14
N GLU A 190 -32.72 -1.90 -26.27
CA GLU A 190 -31.63 -2.41 -25.44
C GLU A 190 -30.29 -2.20 -26.15
N TYR A 191 -29.30 -1.74 -25.39
CA TYR A 191 -28.00 -1.37 -25.89
C TYR A 191 -26.88 -2.08 -25.15
N THR A 192 -25.86 -2.45 -25.89
CA THR A 192 -24.58 -2.93 -25.35
C THR A 192 -23.49 -1.97 -25.77
N LEU A 193 -22.84 -1.36 -24.78
CA LEU A 193 -21.68 -0.50 -24.98
C LEU A 193 -20.41 -1.28 -24.65
N THR A 194 -19.49 -1.35 -25.61
CA THR A 194 -18.15 -1.87 -25.41
C THR A 194 -17.13 -0.74 -25.55
N VAL A 195 -16.27 -0.59 -24.55
CA VAL A 195 -15.18 0.40 -24.53
C VAL A 195 -13.84 -0.33 -24.45
N ARG A 196 -12.90 0.04 -25.33
CA ARG A 196 -11.52 -0.47 -25.34
C ARG A 196 -10.54 0.69 -25.28
N ALA A 197 -9.55 0.60 -24.39
CA ALA A 197 -8.41 1.50 -24.46
C ALA A 197 -7.54 1.16 -25.68
N ILE A 198 -7.04 2.19 -26.35
CA ILE A 198 -6.15 2.13 -27.50
C ILE A 198 -4.88 2.89 -27.14
N ASN A 199 -3.74 2.23 -27.19
CA ASN A 199 -2.46 2.91 -26.97
C ASN A 199 -2.03 3.72 -28.22
N SER A 200 -0.93 4.46 -28.10
CA SER A 200 -0.36 5.26 -29.20
C SER A 200 0.16 4.44 -30.38
N TYR A 201 0.34 3.12 -30.23
CA TYR A 201 0.68 2.18 -31.29
C TYR A 201 -0.55 1.56 -31.97
N GLY A 202 -1.77 1.94 -31.57
CA GLY A 202 -3.02 1.42 -32.15
C GLY A 202 -3.45 0.05 -31.61
N GLN A 203 -2.76 -0.49 -30.61
CA GLN A 203 -3.14 -1.76 -29.97
C GLN A 203 -4.33 -1.54 -29.03
N GLN A 204 -5.28 -2.47 -29.03
CA GLN A 204 -6.48 -2.42 -28.21
C GLN A 204 -6.35 -3.29 -26.97
N GLY A 205 -6.77 -2.76 -25.81
CA GLY A 205 -6.85 -3.51 -24.57
C GLY A 205 -8.09 -4.39 -24.49
N GLU A 206 -8.22 -5.06 -23.35
CA GLU A 206 -9.40 -5.85 -23.01
C GLU A 206 -10.67 -4.98 -23.01
N PRO A 207 -11.80 -5.48 -23.55
CA PRO A 207 -13.04 -4.75 -23.61
C PRO A 207 -13.72 -4.69 -22.24
N ALA A 208 -14.09 -3.49 -21.79
CA ALA A 208 -15.13 -3.32 -20.78
C ALA A 208 -16.49 -3.23 -21.48
N THR A 209 -17.47 -3.99 -21.01
CA THR A 209 -18.81 -4.01 -21.60
C THR A 209 -19.86 -3.76 -20.54
N THR A 210 -20.84 -2.91 -20.86
CA THR A 210 -22.03 -2.70 -20.04
C THR A 210 -23.26 -2.66 -20.92
N THR A 211 -24.41 -3.01 -20.34
CA THR A 211 -25.70 -2.99 -21.03
C THR A 211 -26.62 -1.98 -20.37
N PHE A 212 -27.36 -1.23 -21.17
CA PHE A 212 -28.37 -0.29 -20.70
C PHE A 212 -29.59 -0.35 -21.60
N ARG A 213 -30.72 0.14 -21.10
CA ARG A 213 -32.00 0.11 -21.83
C ARG A 213 -32.61 1.50 -21.85
N ILE A 214 -33.11 1.89 -23.01
CA ILE A 214 -33.93 3.08 -23.18
C ILE A 214 -35.35 2.57 -23.46
N ALA A 215 -36.14 2.40 -22.42
CA ALA A 215 -37.53 1.96 -22.52
C ALA A 215 -38.34 2.51 -21.35
N ALA A 216 -39.64 2.65 -21.56
CA ALA A 216 -40.57 2.85 -20.45
C ALA A 216 -40.42 1.70 -19.44
N PRO A 217 -40.58 1.98 -18.14
CA PRO A 217 -40.33 0.99 -17.12
C PRO A 217 -41.43 -0.09 -17.13
N ALA A 218 -41.10 -1.27 -16.63
CA ALA A 218 -42.10 -2.30 -16.36
C ALA A 218 -43.05 -1.83 -15.24
N ALA A 219 -44.29 -2.30 -15.27
CA ALA A 219 -45.22 -2.04 -14.16
C ALA A 219 -44.76 -2.74 -12.88
N PRO A 220 -45.14 -2.24 -11.68
CA PRO A 220 -44.88 -2.93 -10.43
C PRO A 220 -45.32 -4.40 -10.50
N SER A 221 -44.45 -5.33 -10.13
CA SER A 221 -44.78 -6.76 -10.14
C SER A 221 -45.64 -7.16 -8.94
N ARG A 222 -45.50 -6.43 -7.83
CA ARG A 222 -46.28 -6.59 -6.61
C ARG A 222 -46.37 -5.25 -5.88
N ILE A 223 -47.48 -5.03 -5.19
CA ILE A 223 -47.63 -3.94 -4.23
C ILE A 223 -47.85 -4.60 -2.87
N GLU A 224 -46.96 -4.31 -1.91
CA GLU A 224 -47.16 -4.66 -0.52
C GLU A 224 -48.02 -3.61 0.16
N LEU A 225 -49.02 -4.05 0.91
CA LEU A 225 -49.90 -3.18 1.68
C LEU A 225 -49.75 -3.54 3.16
N THR A 226 -49.30 -2.59 3.96
CA THR A 226 -49.19 -2.74 5.41
C THR A 226 -50.34 -1.99 6.09
N PRO A 227 -51.27 -2.71 6.75
CA PRO A 227 -52.37 -2.09 7.49
C PRO A 227 -51.87 -1.34 8.72
N GLY A 228 -52.40 -0.14 8.96
CA GLY A 228 -52.25 0.59 10.21
C GLY A 228 -53.60 1.09 10.73
N TYR A 229 -53.60 1.70 11.92
CA TYR A 229 -54.80 2.35 12.46
C TYR A 229 -55.09 3.63 11.65
N PHE A 230 -56.23 3.67 10.95
CA PHE A 230 -56.66 4.78 10.09
C PHE A 230 -55.70 5.12 8.93
N GLN A 231 -54.82 4.18 8.57
CA GLN A 231 -53.84 4.36 7.51
C GLN A 231 -53.47 3.05 6.83
N ILE A 232 -53.00 3.13 5.59
CA ILE A 232 -52.46 2.00 4.84
C ILE A 232 -51.17 2.46 4.15
N THR A 233 -50.09 1.71 4.33
CA THR A 233 -48.83 1.95 3.63
C THR A 233 -48.76 1.08 2.40
N ALA A 234 -48.49 1.68 1.24
CA ALA A 234 -48.30 0.97 -0.02
C ALA A 234 -46.84 1.04 -0.49
N THR A 235 -46.24 -0.13 -0.70
CA THR A 235 -44.84 -0.30 -1.13
C THR A 235 -44.79 -1.14 -2.41
N PRO A 236 -44.63 -0.52 -3.58
CA PRO A 236 -44.48 -1.24 -4.85
C PRO A 236 -43.09 -1.88 -4.99
N HIS A 237 -43.04 -3.01 -5.68
CA HIS A 237 -41.81 -3.75 -6.00
C HIS A 237 -41.76 -4.08 -7.50
N LEU A 238 -40.56 -4.07 -8.09
CA LEU A 238 -40.31 -4.52 -9.45
C LEU A 238 -39.86 -5.98 -9.48
N ALA A 239 -40.16 -6.69 -10.57
CA ALA A 239 -39.66 -8.05 -10.78
C ALA A 239 -38.14 -8.09 -10.99
N VAL A 240 -37.60 -7.03 -11.60
CA VAL A 240 -36.16 -6.80 -11.78
C VAL A 240 -35.87 -5.41 -11.27
N TYR A 241 -34.87 -5.29 -10.39
CA TYR A 241 -34.47 -4.01 -9.83
C TYR A 241 -34.01 -3.06 -10.94
N ASP A 242 -34.60 -1.86 -10.99
CA ASP A 242 -34.21 -0.78 -11.89
C ASP A 242 -34.07 0.51 -11.05
N PRO A 243 -32.84 1.02 -10.86
CA PRO A 243 -32.59 2.19 -10.02
C PRO A 243 -33.11 3.50 -10.64
N THR A 244 -33.47 3.49 -11.93
CA THR A 244 -34.01 4.68 -12.62
C THR A 244 -35.51 4.85 -12.41
N VAL A 245 -36.17 3.87 -11.77
CA VAL A 245 -37.63 3.85 -11.61
C VAL A 245 -38.05 4.51 -10.31
N GLN A 246 -38.98 5.45 -10.43
CA GLN A 246 -39.80 5.98 -9.35
C GLN A 246 -41.23 5.43 -9.49
N PHE A 247 -42.05 5.60 -8.45
CA PHE A 247 -43.46 5.21 -8.52
C PHE A 247 -44.35 6.41 -8.29
N GLU A 248 -45.43 6.49 -9.06
CA GLU A 248 -46.51 7.46 -8.86
C GLU A 248 -47.71 6.74 -8.21
N PHE A 249 -48.31 7.36 -7.18
CA PHE A 249 -49.35 6.76 -6.35
C PHE A 249 -50.68 7.48 -6.49
N TRP A 250 -51.76 6.70 -6.66
CA TRP A 250 -53.14 7.17 -6.60
C TRP A 250 -53.94 6.35 -5.60
N PHE A 251 -54.90 7.02 -4.96
CA PHE A 251 -55.76 6.45 -3.94
C PHE A 251 -57.23 6.73 -4.23
N SER A 252 -58.07 5.71 -4.05
CA SER A 252 -59.52 5.84 -4.13
C SER A 252 -60.23 5.02 -3.05
N GLU A 253 -61.29 5.58 -2.48
CA GLU A 253 -62.18 4.87 -1.55
C GLU A 253 -63.13 3.90 -2.27
N LYS A 254 -63.27 4.04 -3.60
CA LYS A 254 -64.11 3.16 -4.43
C LYS A 254 -63.30 2.62 -5.59
N ARG A 255 -63.57 1.37 -5.96
CA ARG A 255 -62.92 0.75 -7.12
C ARG A 255 -63.24 1.53 -8.39
N ILE A 256 -62.22 1.76 -9.19
CA ILE A 256 -62.35 2.33 -10.55
C ILE A 256 -62.35 1.17 -11.54
N ALA A 257 -63.45 1.01 -12.28
CA ALA A 257 -63.62 -0.12 -13.20
C ALA A 257 -62.75 -0.01 -14.47
N ASP A 258 -62.56 1.20 -15.01
CA ASP A 258 -61.67 1.46 -16.14
C ASP A 258 -60.38 2.13 -15.65
N ILE A 259 -59.27 1.42 -15.74
CA ILE A 259 -57.95 1.88 -15.29
C ILE A 259 -57.50 3.18 -15.97
N ARG A 260 -58.05 3.52 -17.14
CA ARG A 260 -57.77 4.78 -17.85
C ARG A 260 -58.35 6.00 -17.16
N GLN A 261 -59.33 5.83 -16.28
CA GLN A 261 -59.97 6.90 -15.53
C GLN A 261 -59.26 7.22 -14.20
N VAL A 262 -58.24 6.44 -13.82
CA VAL A 262 -57.51 6.59 -12.54
C VAL A 262 -57.00 8.01 -12.36
N GLU A 263 -56.40 8.62 -13.38
CA GLU A 263 -55.83 9.97 -13.28
C GLU A 263 -56.88 11.06 -13.04
N THR A 264 -58.14 10.81 -13.40
CA THR A 264 -59.25 11.75 -13.23
C THR A 264 -60.14 11.45 -12.02
N ALA A 265 -60.23 10.18 -11.60
CA ALA A 265 -61.19 9.71 -10.60
C ALA A 265 -60.55 9.30 -9.27
N ALA A 266 -59.25 9.01 -9.23
CA ALA A 266 -58.51 8.75 -8.00
C ALA A 266 -57.72 9.99 -7.55
N ARG A 267 -57.50 10.12 -6.25
CA ARG A 267 -56.67 11.17 -5.67
C ARG A 267 -55.20 10.85 -5.91
N TYR A 268 -54.49 11.73 -6.61
CA TYR A 268 -53.03 11.65 -6.70
C TYR A 268 -52.40 11.91 -5.33
N LEU A 269 -51.52 11.01 -4.92
CA LEU A 269 -50.82 11.08 -3.63
C LEU A 269 -49.45 11.73 -3.81
N GLY A 270 -48.68 11.30 -4.82
CA GLY A 270 -47.36 11.83 -5.12
C GLY A 270 -46.45 10.80 -5.79
N SER A 271 -45.17 11.14 -5.90
CA SER A 271 -44.12 10.24 -6.38
C SER A 271 -43.16 9.90 -5.25
N ALA A 272 -42.91 8.61 -5.00
CA ALA A 272 -42.03 8.13 -3.94
C ALA A 272 -41.64 6.65 -4.15
N LEU A 273 -40.89 6.07 -3.21
CA LEU A 273 -40.66 4.61 -3.17
C LEU A 273 -41.76 3.86 -2.40
N TYR A 274 -42.47 4.55 -1.51
CA TYR A 274 -43.65 4.06 -0.79
C TYR A 274 -44.55 5.26 -0.45
N TRP A 275 -45.82 5.00 -0.14
CA TRP A 275 -46.73 6.05 0.31
C TRP A 275 -47.58 5.60 1.49
N ILE A 276 -47.88 6.50 2.42
CA ILE A 276 -48.83 6.26 3.51
C ILE A 276 -50.11 7.04 3.20
N ALA A 277 -51.19 6.33 2.90
CA ALA A 277 -52.51 6.94 2.83
C ALA A 277 -53.11 6.95 4.23
N ALA A 278 -53.15 8.14 4.85
CA ALA A 278 -53.83 8.36 6.13
C ALA A 278 -55.03 9.30 5.90
N SER A 279 -56.17 8.98 6.49
CA SER A 279 -57.39 9.79 6.42
C SER A 279 -58.38 9.36 7.49
N ILE A 280 -59.17 10.31 8.00
CA ILE A 280 -60.33 10.02 8.87
C ILE A 280 -61.37 9.11 8.19
N ASN A 281 -61.33 9.03 6.86
CA ASN A 281 -62.22 8.17 6.08
C ASN A 281 -61.68 6.73 5.93
N ILE A 282 -60.42 6.48 6.28
CA ILE A 282 -59.85 5.12 6.27
C ILE A 282 -60.24 4.43 7.57
N LYS A 283 -61.12 3.43 7.48
CA LYS A 283 -61.75 2.75 8.61
C LYS A 283 -61.58 1.24 8.52
N PRO A 284 -61.60 0.51 9.65
CA PRO A 284 -61.64 -0.95 9.67
C PRO A 284 -62.79 -1.50 8.83
N GLY A 285 -62.58 -2.65 8.20
CA GLY A 285 -63.64 -3.37 7.48
C GLY A 285 -64.01 -2.82 6.10
N HIS A 286 -63.32 -1.79 5.60
CA HIS A 286 -63.55 -1.23 4.27
C HIS A 286 -62.35 -1.47 3.34
N ASP A 287 -62.64 -1.72 2.05
CA ASP A 287 -61.63 -1.87 1.00
C ASP A 287 -61.24 -0.50 0.43
N TYR A 288 -59.93 -0.26 0.34
CA TYR A 288 -59.35 0.93 -0.28
C TYR A 288 -58.43 0.54 -1.43
N TYR A 289 -58.48 1.33 -2.50
CA TYR A 289 -57.87 0.98 -3.77
C TYR A 289 -56.68 1.88 -4.05
N PHE A 290 -55.53 1.26 -4.27
CA PHE A 290 -54.29 1.90 -4.69
C PHE A 290 -54.05 1.59 -6.15
N TYR A 291 -53.74 2.63 -6.93
CA TYR A 291 -53.33 2.50 -8.32
C TYR A 291 -51.91 3.06 -8.44
N ILE A 292 -50.96 2.19 -8.73
CA ILE A 292 -49.54 2.55 -8.74
C ILE A 292 -48.95 2.19 -10.10
N ARG A 293 -48.12 3.07 -10.64
CA ARG A 293 -47.34 2.80 -11.85
C ARG A 293 -45.90 3.23 -11.67
N SER A 294 -45.03 2.58 -12.42
CA SER A 294 -43.61 2.92 -12.50
C SER A 294 -43.39 4.04 -13.51
N VAL A 295 -42.47 4.94 -13.21
CA VAL A 295 -42.09 6.05 -14.08
C VAL A 295 -40.57 6.19 -14.11
N ASN A 296 -40.03 6.52 -15.27
CA ASN A 296 -38.64 6.95 -15.45
C ASN A 296 -38.59 8.11 -16.47
N THR A 297 -37.39 8.54 -16.85
CA THR A 297 -37.17 9.60 -17.84
C THR A 297 -37.70 9.26 -19.24
N VAL A 298 -37.93 7.97 -19.54
CA VAL A 298 -38.40 7.49 -20.84
C VAL A 298 -39.92 7.48 -20.93
N GLY A 299 -40.61 7.12 -19.84
CA GLY A 299 -42.07 7.09 -19.83
C GLY A 299 -42.66 6.46 -18.58
N LYS A 300 -43.92 6.05 -18.69
CA LYS A 300 -44.72 5.49 -17.59
C LYS A 300 -45.21 4.11 -17.95
N SER A 301 -45.27 3.22 -16.97
CA SER A 301 -45.86 1.89 -17.13
C SER A 301 -47.40 1.95 -17.11
N ALA A 302 -48.04 0.81 -17.38
CA ALA A 302 -49.43 0.61 -17.00
C ALA A 302 -49.61 0.69 -15.47
N PHE A 303 -50.83 1.04 -15.04
CA PHE A 303 -51.23 0.98 -13.63
C PHE A 303 -51.41 -0.44 -13.15
N VAL A 304 -51.10 -0.65 -11.87
CA VAL A 304 -51.38 -1.86 -11.11
C VAL A 304 -52.30 -1.50 -9.96
N GLU A 305 -53.42 -2.22 -9.85
CA GLU A 305 -54.39 -2.09 -8.76
C GLU A 305 -53.94 -2.96 -7.58
N ALA A 306 -54.02 -2.42 -6.37
CA ALA A 306 -53.92 -3.17 -5.13
C ALA A 306 -55.00 -2.74 -4.15
N VAL A 307 -55.55 -3.70 -3.42
CA VAL A 307 -56.66 -3.47 -2.49
C VAL A 307 -56.17 -3.73 -1.07
N GLY A 308 -56.31 -2.73 -0.20
CA GLY A 308 -55.89 -2.81 1.19
C GLY A 308 -57.02 -2.46 2.15
N ARG A 309 -56.90 -2.95 3.37
CA ARG A 309 -57.75 -2.57 4.50
C ARG A 309 -56.89 -1.95 5.58
N ALA A 310 -57.46 -1.04 6.35
CA ALA A 310 -56.88 -0.63 7.62
C ALA A 310 -56.83 -1.83 8.58
N SER A 311 -56.08 -1.71 9.67
CA SER A 311 -56.12 -2.70 10.75
C SER A 311 -57.57 -2.95 11.19
N ASP A 312 -57.89 -4.18 11.58
CA ASP A 312 -59.17 -4.57 12.20
C ASP A 312 -59.00 -4.96 13.68
N ASP A 313 -57.82 -4.68 14.26
CA ASP A 313 -57.52 -4.92 15.67
C ASP A 313 -58.35 -4.01 16.59
N ALA A 314 -59.49 -4.51 17.02
CA ALA A 314 -60.43 -3.82 17.90
C ALA A 314 -59.83 -3.45 19.26
N GLU A 315 -58.91 -4.26 19.80
CA GLU A 315 -58.25 -3.98 21.08
C GLU A 315 -57.28 -2.81 20.92
N GLY A 316 -56.47 -2.81 19.85
CA GLY A 316 -55.61 -1.69 19.51
C GLY A 316 -56.35 -0.38 19.22
N TYR A 317 -57.50 -0.43 18.54
CA TYR A 317 -58.36 0.75 18.37
C TYR A 317 -58.92 1.25 19.71
N LEU A 318 -59.36 0.35 20.59
CA LEU A 318 -59.87 0.71 21.91
C LEU A 318 -58.79 1.40 22.73
N ASP A 319 -57.57 0.87 22.72
CA ASP A 319 -56.45 1.46 23.47
C ASP A 319 -55.99 2.80 22.88
N PHE A 320 -55.97 2.94 21.55
CA PHE A 320 -55.77 4.23 20.89
C PHE A 320 -56.80 5.27 21.36
N PHE A 321 -58.09 4.92 21.33
CA PHE A 321 -59.15 5.82 21.77
C PHE A 321 -59.12 6.11 23.28
N LYS A 322 -58.82 5.12 24.12
CA LYS A 322 -58.62 5.34 25.57
C LYS A 322 -57.47 6.32 25.82
N GLY A 323 -56.38 6.22 25.07
CA GLY A 323 -55.26 7.15 25.14
C GLY A 323 -55.68 8.58 24.78
N GLU A 324 -56.39 8.75 23.65
CA GLU A 324 -56.89 10.08 23.23
C GLU A 324 -57.96 10.64 24.17
N ILE A 325 -58.87 9.81 24.68
CA ILE A 325 -59.88 10.20 25.68
C ILE A 325 -59.21 10.57 27.00
N GLY A 326 -58.24 9.78 27.45
CA GLY A 326 -57.50 10.01 28.70
C GLY A 326 -56.68 11.31 28.72
N LYS A 327 -56.35 11.86 27.55
CA LYS A 327 -55.73 13.20 27.41
C LYS A 327 -56.72 14.35 27.62
N THR A 328 -58.03 14.08 27.68
CA THR A 328 -59.04 15.13 27.89
C THR A 328 -59.19 15.47 29.37
N HIS A 329 -59.41 16.75 29.68
CA HIS A 329 -59.69 17.20 31.06
C HIS A 329 -60.95 16.55 31.64
N LEU A 330 -61.95 16.26 30.80
CA LEU A 330 -63.19 15.58 31.20
C LEU A 330 -62.92 14.14 31.69
N ALA A 331 -62.02 13.42 31.02
CA ALA A 331 -61.63 12.09 31.48
C ALA A 331 -60.87 12.15 32.81
N GLN A 332 -59.94 13.09 32.96
CA GLN A 332 -59.20 13.27 34.23
C GLN A 332 -60.12 13.60 35.42
N GLU A 333 -61.13 14.46 35.22
CA GLU A 333 -62.16 14.75 36.24
C GLU A 333 -63.03 13.53 36.55
N LEU A 334 -63.40 12.73 35.54
CA LEU A 334 -64.20 11.51 35.75
C LEU A 334 -63.41 10.46 36.55
N TRP A 335 -62.13 10.25 36.22
CA TRP A 335 -61.24 9.33 36.94
C TRP A 335 -61.04 9.73 38.40
N THR A 336 -60.96 11.03 38.69
CA THR A 336 -60.85 11.55 40.07
C THR A 336 -62.17 11.49 40.85
N GLN A 337 -63.33 11.47 40.19
CA GLN A 337 -64.63 11.25 40.85
C GLN A 337 -64.89 9.78 41.19
N ILE A 338 -64.41 8.84 40.35
CA ILE A 338 -64.52 7.39 40.60
C ILE A 338 -63.67 6.96 41.82
N ASP A 339 -62.57 7.67 42.11
CA ASP A 339 -61.60 7.32 43.16
C ASP A 339 -61.95 7.92 44.55
N ASN A 340 -63.05 8.66 44.70
CA ASN A 340 -63.42 9.31 45.97
C ASN A 340 -64.50 8.54 46.77
N GLY A 341 -64.05 7.75 47.75
CA GLY A 341 -64.43 8.01 49.15
C GLY A 341 -65.60 7.26 49.81
N GLN A 342 -66.24 6.25 49.23
CA GLN A 342 -67.30 5.49 49.93
C GLN A 342 -67.04 4.00 50.20
N LEU A 343 -65.95 3.43 49.69
CA LEU A 343 -65.65 1.97 49.83
C LEU A 343 -64.39 1.65 50.65
N ALA A 344 -63.80 2.65 51.31
CA ALA A 344 -62.56 2.49 52.08
C ALA A 344 -62.62 1.43 53.23
N PRO A 345 -63.72 1.25 53.99
CA PRO A 345 -63.77 0.25 55.05
C PRO A 345 -63.86 -1.19 54.51
N ASP A 346 -64.64 -1.43 53.46
CA ASP A 346 -64.79 -2.76 52.84
C ASP A 346 -63.46 -3.23 52.19
N LEU A 347 -62.67 -2.30 51.66
CA LEU A 347 -61.35 -2.55 51.10
C LEU A 347 -60.29 -2.95 52.14
N ALA A 348 -60.44 -2.58 53.42
CA ALA A 348 -59.51 -3.00 54.48
C ALA A 348 -59.73 -4.47 54.88
N GLU A 349 -60.98 -4.90 54.92
CA GLU A 349 -61.37 -6.29 55.17
C GLU A 349 -60.98 -7.19 54.00
N ILE A 350 -61.22 -6.72 52.77
CA ILE A 350 -60.78 -7.38 51.54
C ILE A 350 -59.24 -7.43 51.46
N ARG A 351 -58.50 -6.40 51.86
CA ARG A 351 -57.01 -6.44 51.90
C ARG A 351 -56.46 -7.51 52.83
N THR A 352 -57.12 -7.74 53.96
CA THR A 352 -56.72 -8.78 54.92
C THR A 352 -56.98 -10.18 54.34
N SER A 353 -58.13 -10.34 53.67
CA SER A 353 -58.47 -11.57 52.95
C SER A 353 -57.54 -11.81 51.73
N ILE A 354 -57.22 -10.75 50.97
CA ILE A 354 -56.26 -10.76 49.86
C ILE A 354 -54.85 -11.07 50.36
N THR A 355 -54.42 -10.63 51.54
CA THR A 355 -53.10 -10.95 52.07
C THR A 355 -52.98 -12.45 52.41
N ASN A 356 -54.04 -13.03 52.99
CA ASN A 356 -54.09 -14.46 53.28
C ASN A 356 -54.16 -15.30 51.99
N VAL A 357 -55.01 -14.89 51.05
CA VAL A 357 -55.10 -15.50 49.71
C VAL A 357 -53.80 -15.29 48.91
N SER A 358 -53.10 -14.16 49.07
CA SER A 358 -51.83 -13.87 48.41
C SER A 358 -50.69 -14.72 48.97
N ASN A 359 -50.69 -15.05 50.27
CA ASN A 359 -49.75 -16.00 50.85
C ASN A 359 -50.00 -17.44 50.34
N GLU A 360 -51.27 -17.82 50.18
CA GLU A 360 -51.70 -19.11 49.62
C GLU A 360 -51.42 -19.20 48.10
N ILE A 361 -51.63 -18.09 47.37
CA ILE A 361 -51.24 -17.91 45.97
C ILE A 361 -49.73 -17.90 45.84
N THR A 362 -48.95 -17.29 46.74
CA THR A 362 -47.48 -17.27 46.67
C THR A 362 -46.91 -18.68 46.86
N GLN A 363 -47.48 -19.49 47.77
CA GLN A 363 -47.10 -20.90 47.91
C GLN A 363 -47.52 -21.76 46.71
N THR A 364 -48.69 -21.48 46.12
CA THR A 364 -49.21 -22.22 44.95
C THR A 364 -48.51 -21.81 43.66
N VAL A 365 -48.20 -20.52 43.50
CA VAL A 365 -47.49 -19.91 42.37
C VAL A 365 -46.03 -20.31 42.43
N ASN A 366 -45.33 -20.30 43.57
CA ASN A 366 -43.93 -20.78 43.64
C ASN A 366 -43.81 -22.26 43.20
N LYS A 367 -44.78 -23.11 43.57
CA LYS A 367 -44.85 -24.52 43.16
C LYS A 367 -45.24 -24.72 41.68
N LYS A 368 -45.85 -23.72 41.05
CA LYS A 368 -46.21 -23.69 39.62
C LYS A 368 -45.15 -22.99 38.76
N LEU A 369 -44.44 -22.01 39.32
CA LEU A 369 -43.34 -21.25 38.72
C LEU A 369 -42.08 -22.12 38.61
N GLU A 370 -41.80 -23.00 39.58
CA GLU A 370 -40.74 -24.01 39.44
C GLU A 370 -40.99 -24.95 38.25
N ASN A 371 -42.26 -25.27 37.95
CA ASN A 371 -42.66 -26.10 36.81
C ASN A 371 -42.77 -25.31 35.48
N GLN A 372 -42.96 -23.99 35.52
CA GLN A 372 -43.11 -23.13 34.33
C GLN A 372 -41.88 -22.25 34.00
N SER A 373 -40.88 -22.19 34.89
CA SER A 373 -39.58 -21.52 34.68
C SER A 373 -38.79 -22.09 33.49
N ALA A 374 -39.16 -23.27 32.98
CA ALA A 374 -38.63 -23.81 31.73
C ALA A 374 -39.15 -23.10 30.45
N ALA A 375 -40.08 -22.13 30.54
CA ALA A 375 -40.67 -21.48 29.37
C ALA A 375 -40.81 -19.96 29.50
N ILE A 376 -39.72 -19.24 29.20
CA ILE A 376 -39.64 -17.92 28.55
C ILE A 376 -40.28 -16.70 29.27
N GLN A 377 -39.45 -15.74 29.67
CA GLN A 377 -39.84 -14.33 29.85
C GLN A 377 -38.98 -13.42 28.94
N GLN A 378 -39.60 -12.81 27.94
CA GLN A 378 -39.09 -11.63 27.23
C GLN A 378 -39.52 -10.39 28.01
N ILE A 379 -38.57 -9.50 28.33
CA ILE A 379 -38.88 -8.14 28.82
C ILE A 379 -38.72 -7.20 27.63
N GLN A 380 -39.84 -6.64 27.16
CA GLN A 380 -39.88 -5.44 26.31
C GLN A 380 -40.36 -4.27 27.18
N LYS A 381 -39.58 -3.21 27.30
CA LYS A 381 -40.01 -1.98 27.96
C LYS A 381 -39.73 -0.79 27.04
N VAL A 382 -40.79 -0.23 26.47
CA VAL A 382 -40.74 1.07 25.76
C VAL A 382 -40.75 2.15 26.84
N GLN A 383 -39.71 2.98 26.88
CA GLN A 383 -39.67 4.15 27.74
C GLN A 383 -39.78 5.38 26.82
N VAL A 384 -40.91 6.08 26.89
CA VAL A 384 -41.13 7.34 26.19
C VAL A 384 -40.64 8.45 27.11
N ASP A 385 -39.72 9.29 26.63
CA ASP A 385 -39.37 10.51 27.36
C ASP A 385 -40.49 11.57 27.21
N THR A 386 -40.43 12.60 28.04
CA THR A 386 -41.46 13.64 28.18
C THR A 386 -41.74 14.45 26.90
N ASN A 387 -40.96 14.27 25.82
CA ASN A 387 -41.06 15.02 24.58
C ASN A 387 -41.53 14.20 23.36
N ASN A 388 -41.98 12.96 23.56
CA ASN A 388 -42.60 12.13 22.51
C ASN A 388 -41.69 11.86 21.28
N ASN A 389 -40.36 11.97 21.44
CA ASN A 389 -39.39 11.56 20.44
C ASN A 389 -38.97 10.10 20.67
N LEU A 390 -39.02 9.30 19.60
CA LEU A 390 -38.60 7.89 19.59
C LEU A 390 -37.13 7.77 20.01
N ASN A 391 -36.87 7.22 21.19
CA ASN A 391 -35.54 6.82 21.62
C ASN A 391 -35.49 5.31 21.89
N SER A 392 -34.83 4.61 20.96
CA SER A 392 -34.27 3.25 21.01
C SER A 392 -35.09 2.12 21.67
N MET A 393 -35.58 1.19 20.83
CA MET A 393 -35.96 -0.15 21.27
C MET A 393 -34.71 -0.95 21.65
N TRP A 394 -34.63 -1.47 22.87
CA TRP A 394 -33.72 -2.56 23.20
C TRP A 394 -34.53 -3.82 23.48
N ALA A 395 -34.06 -4.95 22.96
CA ALA A 395 -34.54 -6.28 23.34
C ALA A 395 -33.36 -7.04 23.95
N VAL A 396 -33.49 -7.45 25.21
CA VAL A 396 -32.55 -8.36 25.86
C VAL A 396 -33.22 -9.72 25.96
N LYS A 397 -32.68 -10.70 25.25
CA LYS A 397 -33.07 -12.10 25.44
C LYS A 397 -32.27 -12.63 26.62
N LEU A 398 -32.92 -12.96 27.73
CA LEU A 398 -32.24 -13.66 28.84
C LEU A 398 -32.30 -15.16 28.56
N GLN A 399 -31.18 -15.85 28.79
CA GLN A 399 -31.11 -17.30 28.70
C GLN A 399 -30.38 -17.81 29.95
N GLN A 400 -30.89 -18.90 30.53
CA GLN A 400 -30.37 -19.46 31.78
C GLN A 400 -29.37 -20.57 31.48
N MET A 401 -28.17 -20.52 32.08
CA MET A 401 -27.20 -21.61 32.00
C MET A 401 -27.60 -22.77 32.93
N GLN A 402 -26.99 -23.94 32.74
CA GLN A 402 -27.22 -25.14 33.57
C GLN A 402 -26.89 -24.93 35.06
N ASP A 403 -26.09 -23.92 35.40
CA ASP A 403 -25.71 -23.56 36.77
C ASP A 403 -26.62 -22.49 37.44
N GLY A 404 -27.70 -22.08 36.75
CA GLY A 404 -28.69 -21.14 37.26
C GLY A 404 -28.38 -19.65 37.03
N ARG A 405 -27.22 -19.30 36.45
CA ARG A 405 -26.87 -17.91 36.15
C ARG A 405 -27.57 -17.40 34.88
N LEU A 406 -28.11 -16.19 34.96
CA LEU A 406 -28.78 -15.51 33.83
C LEU A 406 -27.75 -14.72 33.01
N TYR A 407 -27.81 -14.83 31.69
CA TYR A 407 -27.01 -14.00 30.79
C TYR A 407 -27.85 -13.41 29.65
N ILE A 408 -27.34 -12.33 29.08
CA ILE A 408 -27.90 -11.67 27.89
C ILE A 408 -27.49 -12.47 26.65
N ALA A 409 -28.45 -13.16 26.02
CA ALA A 409 -28.31 -13.95 24.80
C ALA A 409 -28.50 -13.13 23.51
N GLY A 410 -28.70 -11.81 23.60
CA GLY A 410 -28.74 -10.88 22.48
C GLY A 410 -29.04 -9.45 22.92
N ILE A 411 -28.40 -8.46 22.29
CA ILE A 411 -28.61 -7.01 22.46
C ILE A 411 -29.03 -6.44 21.10
N GLY A 412 -30.19 -5.81 21.02
CA GLY A 412 -30.61 -5.02 19.84
C GLY A 412 -30.07 -3.60 19.89
N ALA A 413 -29.51 -3.11 18.77
CA ALA A 413 -28.94 -1.77 18.62
C ALA A 413 -30.01 -0.73 18.27
N GLY A 414 -29.90 0.47 18.85
CA GLY A 414 -30.74 1.62 18.51
C GLY A 414 -30.23 2.38 17.29
N ILE A 415 -31.14 3.08 16.63
CA ILE A 415 -30.87 3.98 15.50
C ILE A 415 -30.85 5.42 16.03
N GLU A 416 -29.77 6.16 15.76
CA GLU A 416 -29.67 7.60 16.02
C GLU A 416 -29.73 8.36 14.68
N ASN A 417 -30.52 9.45 14.65
CA ASN A 417 -30.63 10.28 13.46
C ASN A 417 -29.74 11.52 13.64
N THR A 418 -28.61 11.56 12.95
CA THR A 418 -27.69 12.72 12.96
C THR A 418 -27.89 13.57 11.70
N PRO A 419 -27.49 14.86 11.70
CA PRO A 419 -27.51 15.68 10.49
C PRO A 419 -26.70 15.12 9.30
N ALA A 420 -25.79 14.16 9.57
CA ALA A 420 -24.99 13.46 8.57
C ALA A 420 -25.62 12.12 8.09
N GLY A 421 -26.78 11.73 8.62
CA GLY A 421 -27.50 10.51 8.27
C GLY A 421 -27.83 9.61 9.46
N MET A 422 -28.55 8.53 9.15
CA MET A 422 -28.99 7.50 10.09
C MET A 422 -27.80 6.61 10.50
N GLN A 423 -27.52 6.51 11.80
CA GLN A 423 -26.43 5.69 12.34
C GLN A 423 -26.98 4.66 13.33
N SER A 424 -26.66 3.38 13.14
CA SER A 424 -26.98 2.31 14.09
C SER A 424 -25.81 2.14 15.06
N GLN A 425 -26.05 2.22 16.37
CA GLN A 425 -24.99 2.09 17.39
C GLN A 425 -25.37 1.19 18.56
N VAL A 426 -24.36 0.52 19.13
CA VAL A 426 -24.47 -0.27 20.37
C VAL A 426 -23.58 0.39 21.43
N LEU A 427 -24.19 1.06 22.40
CA LEU A 427 -23.47 1.68 23.52
C LEU A 427 -23.38 0.68 24.68
N LEU A 428 -22.16 0.35 25.10
CA LEU A 428 -21.88 -0.56 26.23
C LEU A 428 -21.06 0.18 27.28
N ALA A 429 -21.61 0.38 28.48
CA ALA A 429 -20.85 0.83 29.65
C ALA A 429 -20.23 -0.40 30.34
N ALA A 430 -18.98 -0.73 30.00
CA ALA A 430 -18.29 -1.89 30.56
C ALA A 430 -16.77 -1.71 30.59
N ASP A 431 -16.14 -2.05 31.72
CA ASP A 431 -14.66 -2.06 31.85
C ASP A 431 -14.03 -3.28 31.14
N ARG A 432 -14.82 -4.35 30.94
CA ARG A 432 -14.36 -5.62 30.37
C ARG A 432 -15.45 -6.30 29.56
N ILE A 433 -15.13 -6.72 28.34
CA ILE A 433 -15.99 -7.56 27.48
C ILE A 433 -15.32 -8.94 27.36
N ALA A 434 -16.00 -10.01 27.73
CA ALA A 434 -15.46 -11.37 27.74
C ALA A 434 -16.46 -12.41 27.19
N MET A 435 -15.94 -13.42 26.50
CA MET A 435 -16.69 -14.64 26.18
C MET A 435 -16.75 -15.54 27.41
N ILE A 436 -17.93 -16.05 27.74
CA ILE A 436 -18.11 -17.03 28.82
C ILE A 436 -18.34 -18.38 28.16
N ASN A 437 -17.57 -19.40 28.55
CA ASN A 437 -17.84 -20.76 28.14
C ASN A 437 -19.02 -21.30 28.97
N PRO A 438 -20.17 -21.63 28.35
CA PRO A 438 -21.37 -22.02 29.08
C PRO A 438 -21.27 -23.41 29.74
N ALA A 439 -20.30 -24.24 29.35
CA ALA A 439 -20.12 -25.58 29.90
C ALA A 439 -19.34 -25.60 31.23
N ASN A 440 -18.53 -24.58 31.51
CA ASN A 440 -17.66 -24.55 32.69
C ASN A 440 -17.52 -23.16 33.37
N GLY A 441 -18.17 -22.12 32.84
CA GLY A 441 -18.15 -20.78 33.43
C GLY A 441 -16.85 -20.00 33.24
N ASN A 442 -15.87 -20.54 32.51
CA ASN A 442 -14.60 -19.85 32.27
C ASN A 442 -14.81 -18.60 31.40
N THR A 443 -14.18 -17.50 31.79
CA THR A 443 -14.26 -16.23 31.05
C THR A 443 -12.97 -15.98 30.27
N LYS A 444 -13.08 -15.71 28.96
CA LYS A 444 -11.98 -15.28 28.12
C LYS A 444 -12.23 -13.82 27.69
N PRO A 445 -11.47 -12.84 28.22
CA PRO A 445 -11.64 -11.45 27.83
C PRO A 445 -11.39 -11.29 26.33
N MET A 446 -12.21 -10.49 25.66
CA MET A 446 -12.01 -10.07 24.26
C MET A 446 -11.44 -8.67 24.20
N PHE A 447 -12.02 -7.76 25.00
CA PHE A 447 -11.55 -6.39 25.19
C PHE A 447 -11.43 -6.11 26.70
N VAL A 448 -10.33 -5.50 27.11
CA VAL A 448 -10.15 -4.96 28.46
C VAL A 448 -9.69 -3.52 28.31
N GLY A 449 -10.50 -2.57 28.78
CA GLY A 449 -10.07 -1.20 28.93
C GLY A 449 -9.32 -1.05 30.25
N GLN A 450 -8.11 -0.50 30.22
CA GLN A 450 -7.37 -0.17 31.45
C GLN A 450 -6.60 1.13 31.23
N GLY A 451 -7.05 2.21 31.89
CA GLY A 451 -6.57 3.55 31.61
C GLY A 451 -6.91 3.98 30.17
N ASP A 452 -5.96 4.60 29.48
CA ASP A 452 -6.10 5.05 28.08
C ASP A 452 -5.76 3.95 27.05
N GLN A 453 -5.75 2.67 27.47
CA GLN A 453 -5.36 1.53 26.63
C GLN A 453 -6.48 0.48 26.53
N ILE A 454 -6.61 -0.11 25.34
CA ILE A 454 -7.48 -1.25 25.07
C ILE A 454 -6.59 -2.47 24.80
N PHE A 455 -6.75 -3.52 25.61
CA PHE A 455 -6.12 -4.81 25.40
C PHE A 455 -7.09 -5.72 24.65
N MET A 456 -6.67 -6.20 23.47
CA MET A 456 -7.45 -7.12 22.63
C MET A 456 -6.88 -8.55 22.71
N ASN A 457 -7.75 -9.53 22.90
CA ASN A 457 -7.36 -10.94 22.93
C ASN A 457 -7.27 -11.53 21.52
N GLU A 458 -6.32 -12.43 21.29
CA GLU A 458 -6.13 -13.14 20.01
C GLU A 458 -7.37 -13.93 19.53
N VAL A 459 -8.27 -14.33 20.44
CA VAL A 459 -9.52 -15.01 20.06
C VAL A 459 -10.46 -14.08 19.31
N PHE A 460 -10.36 -12.77 19.52
CA PHE A 460 -11.16 -11.79 18.79
C PHE A 460 -10.52 -11.45 17.44
N LEU A 461 -9.21 -11.19 17.41
CA LEU A 461 -8.49 -10.81 16.20
C LEU A 461 -7.13 -11.52 16.14
N LYS A 462 -7.04 -12.53 15.29
CA LYS A 462 -5.80 -13.26 15.02
C LYS A 462 -4.99 -12.67 13.86
N TYR A 463 -5.69 -12.14 12.84
CA TYR A 463 -5.10 -11.50 11.67
C TYR A 463 -5.86 -10.23 11.34
N LEU A 464 -5.14 -9.12 11.15
CA LEU A 464 -5.71 -7.84 10.71
C LEU A 464 -5.34 -7.59 9.26
N THR A 465 -6.35 -7.48 8.40
CA THR A 465 -6.18 -6.97 7.02
C THR A 465 -6.89 -5.64 6.95
N ALA A 466 -6.14 -4.55 6.80
CA ALA A 466 -6.70 -3.20 6.76
C ALA A 466 -6.05 -2.38 5.63
N PRO A 467 -6.84 -1.64 4.84
CA PRO A 467 -6.30 -0.76 3.79
C PRO A 467 -5.56 0.45 4.37
N THR A 468 -5.89 0.86 5.59
CA THR A 468 -5.25 1.98 6.28
C THR A 468 -5.34 1.78 7.79
N ILE A 469 -4.24 2.02 8.51
CA ILE A 469 -4.20 2.11 9.98
C ILE A 469 -3.45 3.39 10.29
N THR A 470 -4.02 4.29 11.07
CA THR A 470 -3.35 5.54 11.44
C THR A 470 -3.59 5.79 12.92
N SER A 471 -2.51 5.91 13.69
CA SER A 471 -2.58 6.38 15.08
C SER A 471 -2.97 7.85 15.10
N GLY A 472 -3.62 8.33 16.16
CA GLY A 472 -3.85 9.76 16.35
C GLY A 472 -2.56 10.61 16.34
N GLY A 473 -2.70 11.92 16.09
CA GLY A 473 -1.60 12.89 16.04
C GLY A 473 -1.19 13.33 14.62
N ASN A 474 -0.53 14.48 14.51
CA ASN A 474 -0.04 15.02 13.24
C ASN A 474 1.45 15.46 13.34
N PRO A 475 2.40 14.75 12.72
CA PRO A 475 2.24 13.50 11.96
C PRO A 475 2.00 12.27 12.87
N PRO A 476 1.30 11.23 12.38
CA PRO A 476 1.01 10.02 13.15
C PRO A 476 2.28 9.26 13.56
N ALA A 477 2.26 8.66 14.75
CA ALA A 477 3.36 7.82 15.26
C ALA A 477 3.42 6.47 14.54
N PHE A 478 2.27 5.94 14.12
CA PHE A 478 2.15 4.73 13.32
C PHE A 478 1.18 4.97 12.15
N SER A 479 1.61 4.65 10.92
CA SER A 479 0.72 4.66 9.76
C SER A 479 1.01 3.51 8.80
N LEU A 480 -0.04 2.83 8.36
CA LEU A 480 -0.08 1.95 7.20
C LEU A 480 -1.00 2.60 6.17
N THR A 481 -0.49 2.82 4.97
CA THR A 481 -1.19 3.52 3.88
C THR A 481 -1.56 2.57 2.75
N PRO A 482 -2.59 2.86 1.93
CA PRO A 482 -3.04 1.96 0.86
C PRO A 482 -1.98 1.64 -0.20
N ASP A 483 -1.00 2.54 -0.40
CA ASP A 483 0.17 2.34 -1.27
C ASP A 483 1.24 1.43 -0.63
N GLY A 484 0.96 0.82 0.52
CA GLY A 484 1.82 -0.17 1.17
C GLY A 484 2.93 0.44 2.03
N ARG A 485 2.93 1.75 2.26
CA ARG A 485 3.93 2.40 3.09
C ARG A 485 3.59 2.27 4.58
N LEU A 486 4.48 1.61 5.32
CA LEU A 486 4.48 1.51 6.77
C LEU A 486 5.43 2.54 7.39
N THR A 487 4.92 3.41 8.25
CA THR A 487 5.72 4.33 9.07
C THR A 487 5.48 3.99 10.55
N ALA A 488 6.56 3.75 11.30
CA ALA A 488 6.49 3.54 12.75
C ALA A 488 7.61 4.35 13.42
N LYS A 489 7.24 5.33 14.24
CA LYS A 489 8.17 6.16 15.02
C LYS A 489 8.41 5.53 16.39
N ASN A 490 9.66 5.48 16.82
CA ASN A 490 10.08 4.94 18.13
C ASN A 490 9.59 3.50 18.38
N ALA A 491 9.53 2.67 17.34
CA ALA A 491 9.11 1.28 17.46
C ALA A 491 10.22 0.43 18.09
N ASP A 492 9.90 -0.25 19.20
CA ASP A 492 10.69 -1.35 19.73
C ASP A 492 10.11 -2.67 19.18
N ILE A 493 10.85 -3.32 18.28
CA ILE A 493 10.44 -4.56 17.64
C ILE A 493 11.18 -5.72 18.33
N SER A 494 10.56 -6.27 19.37
CA SER A 494 11.04 -7.50 20.01
C SER A 494 10.45 -8.72 19.29
N GLY A 495 11.27 -9.44 18.53
CA GLY A 495 10.84 -10.62 17.76
C GLY A 495 11.63 -10.85 16.47
N ASN A 496 10.98 -11.45 15.48
CA ASN A 496 11.53 -11.65 14.14
C ASN A 496 10.76 -10.77 13.13
N VAL A 497 11.50 -9.97 12.35
CA VAL A 497 10.95 -9.30 11.17
C VAL A 497 11.28 -10.16 9.96
N ASN A 498 10.28 -10.87 9.42
CA ASN A 498 10.45 -11.71 8.24
C ASN A 498 9.85 -11.00 7.01
N ALA A 499 10.71 -10.63 6.06
CA ALA A 499 10.31 -10.15 4.75
C ALA A 499 10.54 -11.28 3.73
N ASN A 500 9.46 -11.92 3.27
CA ASN A 500 9.56 -13.08 2.36
C ASN A 500 10.13 -12.71 0.98
N SER A 501 10.04 -11.44 0.58
CA SER A 501 10.60 -10.90 -0.66
C SER A 501 10.69 -9.37 -0.57
N GLY A 502 11.73 -8.76 -1.14
CA GLY A 502 11.86 -7.30 -1.25
C GLY A 502 13.31 -6.81 -1.18
N THR A 503 13.51 -5.51 -1.44
CA THR A 503 14.82 -4.85 -1.35
C THR A 503 14.73 -3.72 -0.34
N LEU A 504 15.65 -3.69 0.64
CA LEU A 504 15.82 -2.55 1.53
C LEU A 504 16.71 -1.51 0.84
N ASN A 505 16.11 -0.49 0.25
CA ASN A 505 16.84 0.61 -0.41
C ASN A 505 16.97 1.81 0.54
N ASN A 506 18.12 2.50 0.50
CA ASN A 506 18.39 3.71 1.29
C ASN A 506 18.26 3.50 2.81
N VAL A 507 18.73 2.37 3.33
CA VAL A 507 18.81 2.15 4.79
C VAL A 507 19.90 3.05 5.36
N THR A 508 19.50 4.05 6.14
CA THR A 508 20.42 4.90 6.90
C THR A 508 20.44 4.46 8.37
N ILE A 509 21.61 4.09 8.87
CA ILE A 509 21.84 3.82 10.29
C ILE A 509 22.60 5.03 10.82
N ASN A 510 21.91 5.90 11.57
CA ASN A 510 22.46 7.18 12.00
C ASN A 510 23.57 7.06 13.05
N GLU A 511 23.61 5.94 13.78
CA GLU A 511 24.62 5.68 14.81
C GLU A 511 25.31 4.34 14.58
N ASN A 512 24.92 3.29 15.32
CA ASN A 512 25.58 2.00 15.30
C ASN A 512 24.59 0.88 14.97
N CYS A 513 24.98 -0.03 14.09
CA CYS A 513 24.32 -1.32 13.91
C CYS A 513 25.15 -2.40 14.58
N ARG A 514 24.56 -3.14 15.52
CA ARG A 514 25.21 -4.29 16.15
C ARG A 514 24.48 -5.57 15.75
N VAL A 515 25.12 -6.38 14.91
CA VAL A 515 24.67 -7.73 14.61
C VAL A 515 25.24 -8.67 15.67
N LEU A 516 24.39 -9.14 16.60
CA LEU A 516 24.79 -10.07 17.66
C LEU A 516 24.85 -11.54 17.22
N GLY A 517 24.33 -11.84 16.02
CA GLY A 517 24.28 -13.17 15.43
C GLY A 517 25.03 -13.27 14.10
N LYS A 518 24.51 -14.09 13.18
CA LYS A 518 25.11 -14.32 11.85
C LYS A 518 24.49 -13.38 10.82
N LEU A 519 25.34 -12.67 10.06
CA LEU A 519 24.97 -12.05 8.78
C LEU A 519 25.26 -13.03 7.64
N SER A 520 24.26 -13.40 6.87
CA SER A 520 24.39 -14.25 5.68
C SER A 520 23.91 -13.48 4.46
N ALA A 521 24.76 -13.29 3.47
CA ALA A 521 24.44 -12.58 2.24
C ALA A 521 25.10 -13.27 1.04
N ASN A 522 24.42 -13.27 -0.11
CA ASN A 522 24.97 -13.85 -1.34
C ASN A 522 26.16 -13.04 -1.87
N GLN A 523 26.12 -11.72 -1.71
CA GLN A 523 27.18 -10.79 -2.10
C GLN A 523 27.22 -9.62 -1.11
N ILE A 524 28.42 -9.19 -0.72
CA ILE A 524 28.67 -7.97 0.03
C ILE A 524 29.64 -7.14 -0.80
N GLU A 525 29.23 -5.95 -1.20
CA GLU A 525 30.09 -5.00 -1.91
C GLU A 525 30.79 -4.11 -0.88
N GLY A 526 32.08 -4.35 -0.66
CA GLY A 526 32.90 -3.66 0.34
C GLY A 526 33.61 -4.63 1.29
N ASP A 527 34.50 -4.09 2.13
CA ASP A 527 35.32 -4.88 3.04
C ASP A 527 34.65 -5.07 4.41
N LEU A 528 34.68 -6.30 4.92
CA LEU A 528 34.41 -6.60 6.32
C LEU A 528 35.73 -6.61 7.08
N VAL A 529 35.92 -5.61 7.94
CA VAL A 529 37.16 -5.42 8.70
C VAL A 529 36.93 -5.54 10.20
N LYS A 530 37.93 -6.05 10.92
CA LYS A 530 38.02 -5.94 12.37
C LYS A 530 39.25 -5.12 12.73
N THR A 531 39.03 -4.03 13.45
CA THR A 531 40.09 -3.07 13.80
C THR A 531 40.37 -3.07 15.30
N VAL A 532 41.64 -2.96 15.67
CA VAL A 532 42.06 -2.65 17.03
C VAL A 532 43.10 -1.54 17.01
N GLY A 533 42.89 -0.52 17.85
CA GLY A 533 43.82 0.59 18.04
C GLY A 533 44.39 0.58 19.45
N LYS A 534 45.69 0.84 19.61
CA LYS A 534 46.31 0.97 20.93
C LYS A 534 47.53 1.89 20.89
N ALA A 535 47.59 2.82 21.85
CA ALA A 535 48.76 3.67 22.06
C ALA A 535 49.95 2.85 22.58
N PHE A 536 51.16 3.19 22.11
CA PHE A 536 52.39 2.56 22.60
C PHE A 536 52.62 2.89 24.08
N PRO A 537 53.09 1.92 24.89
CA PRO A 537 53.52 2.19 26.25
C PRO A 537 54.61 3.27 26.28
N ARG A 538 54.61 4.07 27.34
CA ARG A 538 55.61 5.12 27.59
C ARG A 538 56.27 4.85 28.94
N ASP A 539 57.57 5.10 29.06
CA ASP A 539 58.29 4.84 30.32
C ASP A 539 57.81 5.81 31.40
N SER A 540 57.35 5.26 32.53
CA SER A 540 56.81 6.03 33.66
C SER A 540 57.90 6.69 34.50
N ARG A 541 59.16 6.28 34.35
CA ARG A 541 60.32 6.80 35.09
C ARG A 541 60.98 8.01 34.40
N ALA A 542 60.52 8.35 33.21
CA ALA A 542 61.01 9.44 32.37
C ALA A 542 60.31 10.77 32.70
N PRO A 543 61.04 11.90 32.85
CA PRO A 543 60.44 13.23 33.05
C PRO A 543 59.50 13.63 31.90
N GLU A 544 59.90 13.32 30.66
CA GLU A 544 59.09 13.43 29.44
C GLU A 544 58.77 12.00 28.98
N ARG A 545 57.57 11.50 29.27
CA ARG A 545 57.13 10.10 29.03
C ARG A 545 57.36 9.66 27.56
N TRP A 546 58.53 9.13 27.25
CA TRP A 546 58.90 8.70 25.89
C TRP A 546 58.41 7.28 25.57
N PRO A 547 58.16 6.96 24.29
CA PRO A 547 57.73 5.64 23.88
C PRO A 547 58.74 4.56 24.25
N SER A 548 58.32 3.60 25.06
CA SER A 548 59.14 2.47 25.49
C SER A 548 58.25 1.33 25.93
N GLY A 549 58.34 0.20 25.23
CA GLY A 549 57.57 -1.00 25.54
C GLY A 549 57.16 -1.76 24.29
N THR A 550 56.39 -2.83 24.49
CA THR A 550 55.93 -3.70 23.40
C THR A 550 54.42 -3.80 23.40
N ILE A 551 53.81 -3.68 22.21
CA ILE A 551 52.43 -4.10 21.97
C ILE A 551 52.46 -5.47 21.27
N THR A 552 51.80 -6.44 21.87
CA THR A 552 51.58 -7.76 21.25
C THR A 552 50.15 -7.84 20.73
N VAL A 553 50.01 -8.07 19.42
CA VAL A 553 48.74 -8.30 18.76
C VAL A 553 48.62 -9.79 18.48
N ARG A 554 47.61 -10.42 19.09
CA ARG A 554 47.30 -11.84 18.87
C ARG A 554 46.03 -11.92 18.04
N VAL A 555 46.17 -12.48 16.84
CA VAL A 555 45.05 -12.74 15.95
C VAL A 555 44.73 -14.23 16.04
N TYR A 556 43.56 -14.53 16.61
CA TYR A 556 43.00 -15.87 16.69
C TYR A 556 42.03 -16.04 15.53
N ASP A 557 42.31 -16.98 14.63
CA ASP A 557 41.46 -17.25 13.46
C ASP A 557 41.18 -18.76 13.35
N ASP A 558 39.90 -19.10 13.27
CA ASP A 558 39.37 -20.45 13.06
C ASP A 558 38.66 -20.59 11.71
N GLN A 559 38.75 -19.56 10.86
CA GLN A 559 37.96 -19.46 9.63
C GLN A 559 38.66 -20.15 8.45
N PRO A 560 37.89 -20.76 7.52
CA PRO A 560 38.43 -21.58 6.43
C PRO A 560 38.89 -20.77 5.20
N PHE A 561 39.31 -19.52 5.37
CA PHE A 561 39.72 -18.66 4.26
C PHE A 561 40.79 -17.65 4.64
N ASP A 562 41.62 -17.28 3.67
CA ASP A 562 42.77 -16.39 3.85
C ASP A 562 42.36 -14.99 4.32
N ARG A 563 43.21 -14.41 5.17
CA ARG A 563 43.09 -13.05 5.70
C ARG A 563 44.26 -12.19 5.32
N GLN A 564 44.02 -10.89 5.38
CA GLN A 564 45.07 -9.88 5.36
C GLN A 564 45.02 -9.07 6.66
N ILE A 565 46.19 -8.94 7.26
CA ILE A 565 46.42 -8.03 8.37
C ILE A 565 47.09 -6.80 7.78
N VAL A 566 46.38 -5.68 7.76
CA VAL A 566 46.89 -4.39 7.33
C VAL A 566 47.32 -3.62 8.56
N ILE A 567 48.56 -3.13 8.52
CA ILE A 567 49.12 -2.18 9.47
C ILE A 567 49.20 -0.84 8.77
N PRO A 568 48.25 0.07 9.03
CA PRO A 568 48.34 1.46 8.62
C PRO A 568 49.62 2.12 9.14
N ALA A 569 49.96 3.27 8.57
CA ALA A 569 51.21 3.96 8.86
C ALA A 569 51.42 4.21 10.37
N VAL A 570 52.44 3.54 10.92
CA VAL A 570 53.01 3.83 12.24
C VAL A 570 54.16 4.78 12.03
N ALA A 571 53.93 6.05 12.31
CA ALA A 571 54.96 7.09 12.21
C ALA A 571 55.73 7.18 13.52
N PHE A 572 57.06 7.21 13.46
CA PHE A 572 57.92 7.37 14.62
C PHE A 572 59.11 8.27 14.30
N SER A 573 59.51 9.10 15.27
CA SER A 573 60.61 10.03 15.13
C SER A 573 61.37 10.16 16.44
N GLY A 574 62.66 10.46 16.35
CA GLY A 574 63.37 11.13 17.44
C GLY A 574 63.21 12.64 17.32
N ALA A 575 64.17 13.37 17.89
CA ALA A 575 64.22 14.83 17.84
C ALA A 575 65.67 15.32 17.85
N LYS A 576 65.92 16.44 17.17
CA LYS A 576 67.17 17.19 17.24
C LYS A 576 67.03 18.32 18.25
N HIS A 577 68.04 18.47 19.10
CA HIS A 577 68.17 19.55 20.08
C HIS A 577 69.50 20.24 19.89
N GLU A 578 69.53 21.54 20.05
CA GLU A 578 70.77 22.32 20.00
C GLU A 578 71.11 22.77 21.42
N LYS A 579 72.31 22.43 21.90
CA LYS A 579 72.81 22.84 23.20
C LYS A 579 74.28 23.22 23.09
N GLU A 580 74.64 24.43 23.53
CA GLU A 580 76.03 24.92 23.55
C GLU A 580 76.77 24.69 22.21
N HIS A 581 76.13 25.01 21.09
CA HIS A 581 76.66 24.83 19.71
C HIS A 581 76.98 23.37 19.34
N THR A 582 76.41 22.40 20.05
CA THR A 582 76.50 20.97 19.75
C THR A 582 75.10 20.42 19.48
N ASP A 583 74.97 19.70 18.36
CA ASP A 583 73.73 18.99 18.02
C ASP A 583 73.60 17.71 18.87
N ILE A 584 72.48 17.61 19.57
CA ILE A 584 72.10 16.48 20.41
C ILE A 584 70.86 15.82 19.78
N TYR A 585 70.85 14.49 19.73
CA TYR A 585 69.75 13.75 19.11
C TYR A 585 69.04 12.87 20.14
N SER A 586 67.74 12.71 19.98
CA SER A 586 66.96 11.65 20.60
C SER A 586 66.70 10.57 19.56
N SER A 587 66.75 9.31 19.97
CA SER A 587 66.49 8.18 19.08
C SER A 587 65.12 7.57 19.35
N CYS A 588 64.46 7.09 18.30
CA CYS A 588 63.25 6.27 18.40
C CYS A 588 63.40 5.06 17.47
N ARG A 589 63.43 3.86 18.03
CA ARG A 589 63.54 2.61 17.26
C ARG A 589 62.24 1.85 17.33
N LEU A 590 61.78 1.39 16.17
CA LEU A 590 60.67 0.46 16.05
C LEU A 590 61.19 -0.87 15.51
N ILE A 591 60.89 -1.95 16.24
CA ILE A 591 61.10 -3.32 15.81
C ILE A 591 59.74 -4.00 15.67
N VAL A 592 59.49 -4.62 14.52
CA VAL A 592 58.29 -5.41 14.28
C VAL A 592 58.67 -6.86 14.06
N ARG A 593 58.06 -7.77 14.81
CA ARG A 593 58.24 -9.21 14.67
C ARG A 593 56.93 -9.88 14.27
N LYS A 594 57.00 -10.83 13.34
CA LYS A 594 55.93 -11.76 12.98
C LYS A 594 56.31 -13.14 13.46
N ASN A 595 55.53 -13.71 14.39
CA ASN A 595 55.77 -15.02 14.99
C ASN A 595 57.23 -15.19 15.47
N GLY A 596 57.77 -14.16 16.12
CA GLY A 596 59.15 -14.13 16.62
C GLY A 596 60.22 -13.74 15.60
N ALA A 597 59.94 -13.80 14.28
CA ALA A 597 60.87 -13.39 13.24
C ALA A 597 60.81 -11.86 13.03
N GLU A 598 61.96 -11.20 13.02
CA GLU A 598 62.05 -9.76 12.75
C GLU A 598 61.75 -9.46 11.28
N ILE A 599 60.76 -8.59 11.04
CA ILE A 599 60.33 -8.16 9.71
C ILE A 599 60.58 -6.67 9.44
N TYR A 600 60.83 -5.90 10.50
CA TYR A 600 61.20 -4.49 10.40
C TYR A 600 62.03 -4.06 11.60
N ASN A 601 63.07 -3.26 11.35
CA ASN A 601 63.96 -2.76 12.38
C ASN A 601 64.66 -1.50 11.89
N ARG A 602 64.19 -0.34 12.35
CA ARG A 602 64.83 0.94 12.02
C ARG A 602 64.81 1.89 13.20
N THR A 603 65.82 2.74 13.25
CA THR A 603 65.98 3.82 14.23
C THR A 603 65.85 5.15 13.52
N ALA A 604 64.93 5.98 13.99
CA ALA A 604 64.77 7.37 13.61
C ALA A 604 65.57 8.26 14.57
N LEU A 605 66.23 9.28 14.03
CA LEU A 605 66.94 10.30 14.81
C LEU A 605 66.20 11.63 14.65
N ASP A 606 66.64 12.55 13.80
CA ASP A 606 65.96 13.83 13.54
C ASP A 606 64.90 13.77 12.44
N ASN A 607 64.71 12.61 11.81
CA ASN A 607 63.72 12.37 10.77
C ASN A 607 62.52 11.57 11.28
N THR A 608 61.39 11.67 10.59
CA THR A 608 60.24 10.79 10.80
C THR A 608 60.34 9.59 9.86
N LEU A 609 60.29 8.38 10.42
CA LEU A 609 60.17 7.14 9.69
C LEU A 609 58.75 6.58 9.80
N ILE A 610 58.33 5.81 8.79
CA ILE A 610 57.00 5.21 8.73
C ILE A 610 57.16 3.70 8.54
N TYR A 611 56.47 2.92 9.37
CA TYR A 611 56.23 1.51 9.11
C TYR A 611 54.77 1.32 8.68
N SER A 612 54.56 0.64 7.56
CA SER A 612 53.25 0.11 7.16
C SER A 612 53.47 -1.26 6.54
N GLY A 613 52.44 -2.11 6.55
CA GLY A 613 52.58 -3.44 6.00
C GLY A 613 51.26 -4.14 5.77
N VAL A 614 51.25 -5.04 4.79
CA VAL A 614 50.18 -6.00 4.57
C VAL A 614 50.77 -7.38 4.79
N ILE A 615 50.19 -8.12 5.74
CA ILE A 615 50.67 -9.44 6.13
C ILE A 615 49.57 -10.44 5.81
N ASP A 616 49.87 -11.36 4.89
CA ASP A 616 48.98 -12.47 4.60
C ASP A 616 48.97 -13.48 5.77
N MET A 617 47.76 -13.92 6.11
CA MET A 617 47.48 -14.97 7.08
C MET A 617 46.63 -16.04 6.39
N PRO A 618 47.22 -17.18 5.97
CA PRO A 618 46.49 -18.19 5.22
C PRO A 618 45.51 -18.99 6.09
N ALA A 619 44.48 -19.54 5.44
CA ALA A 619 43.44 -20.34 6.08
C ALA A 619 44.03 -21.53 6.88
N GLY A 620 43.48 -21.82 8.06
CA GLY A 620 43.84 -23.02 8.83
C GLY A 620 45.20 -22.99 9.55
N HIS A 621 45.96 -21.89 9.51
CA HIS A 621 47.26 -21.76 10.19
C HIS A 621 47.17 -21.37 11.69
N GLY A 622 45.98 -21.33 12.28
CA GLY A 622 45.80 -21.08 13.71
C GLY A 622 45.99 -19.61 14.13
N HIS A 623 46.92 -19.34 15.05
CA HIS A 623 47.12 -18.01 15.66
C HIS A 623 48.34 -17.28 15.09
N MET A 624 48.20 -16.00 14.77
CA MET A 624 49.33 -15.13 14.39
C MET A 624 49.65 -14.14 15.51
N THR A 625 50.94 -13.97 15.79
CA THR A 625 51.41 -12.97 16.74
C THR A 625 52.27 -11.93 16.04
N LEU A 626 51.88 -10.65 16.19
CA LEU A 626 52.70 -9.51 15.80
C LEU A 626 53.15 -8.77 17.04
N GLU A 627 54.45 -8.49 17.12
CA GLU A 627 55.03 -7.73 18.23
C GLU A 627 55.63 -6.44 17.71
N PHE A 628 55.21 -5.33 18.29
CA PHE A 628 55.70 -4.00 17.97
C PHE A 628 56.43 -3.48 19.20
N SER A 629 57.76 -3.53 19.17
CA SER A 629 58.62 -3.05 20.25
C SER A 629 59.16 -1.68 19.87
N VAL A 630 58.84 -0.68 20.69
CA VAL A 630 59.41 0.66 20.57
C VAL A 630 60.40 0.88 21.71
N SER A 631 61.55 1.46 21.39
CA SER A 631 62.49 1.95 22.38
C SER A 631 63.03 3.31 21.97
N ALA A 632 63.10 4.20 22.95
CA ALA A 632 63.82 5.45 22.83
C ALA A 632 64.96 5.45 23.85
N TRP A 633 66.15 5.88 23.44
CA TRP A 633 67.28 6.01 24.34
C TRP A 633 68.06 7.30 24.12
N LEU A 634 68.77 7.64 25.18
CA LEU A 634 69.64 8.79 25.33
C LEU A 634 70.80 8.72 24.34
N VAL A 635 71.00 9.78 23.58
CA VAL A 635 72.24 10.00 22.82
C VAL A 635 72.80 11.34 23.31
N ASN A 636 74.10 11.40 23.61
CA ASN A 636 74.81 12.61 24.06
C ASN A 636 74.23 13.28 25.34
N ASN A 637 73.91 12.51 26.39
CA ASN A 637 73.54 13.03 27.73
C ASN A 637 72.24 13.90 27.82
N TRP A 638 71.24 13.64 26.96
CA TRP A 638 69.95 14.36 26.95
C TRP A 638 68.73 13.44 27.00
N TYR A 639 67.66 13.89 27.68
CA TYR A 639 66.41 13.13 27.83
C TYR A 639 65.73 12.85 26.47
N PRO A 640 65.36 11.61 26.15
CA PRO A 640 64.81 11.28 24.84
C PRO A 640 63.45 11.93 24.58
N THR A 641 63.42 12.83 23.61
CA THR A 641 62.18 13.38 23.02
C THR A 641 61.91 12.59 21.75
N ALA A 642 61.08 11.56 21.88
CA ALA A 642 60.70 10.67 20.80
C ALA A 642 59.18 10.63 20.66
N SER A 643 58.69 10.51 19.44
CA SER A 643 57.28 10.39 19.13
C SER A 643 57.01 9.08 18.38
N ILE A 644 55.84 8.49 18.64
CA ILE A 644 55.28 7.39 17.85
C ILE A 644 53.76 7.54 17.83
N SER A 645 53.14 7.30 16.67
CA SER A 645 51.69 7.24 16.54
C SER A 645 51.13 5.97 17.17
N ASP A 646 49.83 5.96 17.45
CA ASP A 646 49.15 4.75 17.92
C ASP A 646 49.25 3.62 16.89
N LEU A 647 49.31 2.38 17.39
CA LEU A 647 49.23 1.21 16.53
C LEU A 647 47.77 0.95 16.19
N LEU A 648 47.45 0.99 14.90
CA LEU A 648 46.20 0.46 14.36
C LEU A 648 46.50 -0.86 13.65
N VAL A 649 45.68 -1.89 13.91
CA VAL A 649 45.73 -3.15 13.18
C VAL A 649 44.35 -3.45 12.64
N VAL A 650 44.30 -3.72 11.33
CA VAL A 650 43.07 -4.04 10.60
C VAL A 650 43.19 -5.47 10.09
N VAL A 651 42.27 -6.34 10.48
CA VAL A 651 42.17 -7.71 9.95
C VAL A 651 40.97 -7.77 9.03
N MET A 652 41.19 -8.22 7.79
CA MET A 652 40.15 -8.32 6.78
C MET A 652 40.23 -9.65 6.04
N LYS A 653 39.14 -10.06 5.41
CA LYS A 653 39.15 -11.18 4.47
C LYS A 653 40.09 -10.83 3.31
N LYS A 654 41.00 -11.74 2.93
CA LYS A 654 41.81 -11.57 1.73
C LYS A 654 40.88 -11.61 0.53
N ALA A 655 40.80 -10.50 -0.21
CA ALA A 655 39.87 -10.37 -1.32
C ALA A 655 40.16 -11.43 -2.39
N THR A 656 39.10 -12.08 -2.89
CA THR A 656 39.13 -12.88 -4.13
C THR A 656 38.96 -11.99 -5.36
N ALA A 657 39.51 -10.77 -5.31
CA ALA A 657 39.48 -9.87 -6.45
C ALA A 657 40.26 -10.54 -7.61
N GLY A 658 39.56 -10.87 -8.70
CA GLY A 658 40.14 -11.50 -9.88
C GLY A 658 39.98 -13.02 -10.02
N ILE A 659 39.28 -13.71 -9.09
CA ILE A 659 38.93 -15.13 -9.34
C ILE A 659 37.76 -15.17 -10.33
N THR A 660 38.06 -15.59 -11.55
CA THR A 660 37.06 -15.90 -12.58
C THR A 660 36.93 -17.41 -12.61
N ILE A 661 35.74 -17.93 -12.36
CA ILE A 661 35.44 -19.36 -12.55
C ILE A 661 34.86 -19.48 -13.95
N SER A 662 35.55 -20.20 -14.83
CA SER A 662 35.10 -20.52 -16.18
C SER A 662 34.10 -21.66 -16.19
#